data_AF-A0A820Y9S8-F1
#
_entry.id   AF-A0A820Y9S8-F1
#
_cell.length_a   1.000
_cell.length_b   1.000
_cell.length_c   1.000
_cell.angle_alpha   90.00
_cell.angle_beta   90.00
_cell.angle_gamma   90.00
#
_symmetry.space_group_name_H-M   'P 1'
#
loop_
_entity.id
_entity.type
_entity.pdbx_description
1 polymer ?
#
loop_
_entity_poly.entity_id
_entity_poly.type
_entity_poly.pdbx_seq_one_letter_code
_entity_poly.pdbx_strand_id
1 'polypeptide(L)'
;MTFGSDFQFENANEVFKNLDKLIKYVNAKQADGSNVNVFYSTPSCYLYALNKVDRAWTAKTDDFFPYAHHPHGFWTGYFTSRAALKRYERHSNNILQVTRQLNALANLNLRNSIFYLSEAMGVAQHHDAVSGTEKQEVAFDYAQRLAVGINVASDIINEAYSKLLPKSSQSPPSPVQFLCQLTNISECLPLQDQLRFTVTLWNPTINPVLHHFRVPVTRAYTVRDTTGQPILAEVLPISNSTKKIPGRASTATSQIVFRTSLPAFGFNTYFFEAKTDEKREKPKIKMTKNDACILQNQNLRVEFDDQGNLQHIINLKKNLSVAFSSQGFYWYQSFPGNNSRSEFQASGAYIFRPLTPNALPVSQTRSITCIKGDNVQTAIITFNDWASQEISLYDEGEFVEVEWTVGPIPINDNIGKEIIIRYDTDIASQSKYYTDANGREVLERKRDYRPTWNYTAVETVSGNYYPINSRIWIKEDDRQFTVLTDRSEGGGSIQDGSIEIMVHRRTLNDDSLGVGEPLNETAYGEGLVIRGRHFLIAEPPASSARYHRVGAQRLYMHPVATFAINLQDYDSYSAVYRQSWSALTDTLPLNVHLLTLDQLGPKDYLIRVEHYFELFEDDTLSKPVTFDLQSLFKSIGIISNTAELTLSANLPLTDMQRLNWITANGQLSQMKTRKEKSLTDTNITLNPMQIRTFPRNYIQHAGVQYILDSVILALDENPDRRFIYVEIGFFWRWWNQQTDAIRDKVRQFVNEGRLEFISGGWCMNDEASTHYNSIIDQHSLGAEFLRDQFGECGRPKIGWQIDPFGHSREQASLLAQMGFDGLFFGRADYDDYTTRNRTKTMEMVWKASANLDRQSWLFTGVLPNGYGPPNSFCFDYRCSDSPIMDDSHFYEINVEERVQAFIQAANNEVRIY
;
A
#
# COMPACT_ATOMS: atom_id res chain seq x y z
N MET A 1 6.14 12.85 27.60
CA MET A 1 7.37 12.10 27.85
C MET A 1 7.17 10.65 27.47
N THR A 2 7.75 10.24 26.35
CA THR A 2 8.07 8.83 26.06
C THR A 2 9.29 8.39 26.87
N PHE A 3 9.44 7.08 27.08
CA PHE A 3 10.64 6.46 27.64
C PHE A 3 10.85 5.11 26.93
N GLY A 4 11.84 5.07 26.05
CA GLY A 4 12.10 3.97 25.11
C GLY A 4 12.66 4.49 23.79
N SER A 5 13.12 3.59 22.93
CA SER A 5 13.55 3.82 21.55
C SER A 5 13.72 2.45 20.87
N ASP A 6 14.15 2.45 19.61
CA ASP A 6 14.60 1.32 18.79
C ASP A 6 15.28 0.22 19.64
N PHE A 7 14.59 -0.92 19.79
CA PHE A 7 15.09 -2.12 20.50
C PHE A 7 15.61 -1.88 21.94
N GLN A 8 15.06 -0.90 22.66
CA GLN A 8 15.28 -0.74 24.10
C GLN A 8 14.37 -1.68 24.91
N PHE A 9 14.61 -1.77 26.23
CA PHE A 9 13.99 -2.70 27.18
C PHE A 9 14.38 -4.17 26.96
N GLU A 10 15.49 -4.48 26.27
CA GLU A 10 16.05 -5.85 26.30
C GLU A 10 16.42 -6.25 27.74
N ASN A 11 16.99 -5.31 28.51
CA ASN A 11 17.12 -5.41 29.97
C ASN A 11 16.15 -4.44 30.66
N ALA A 12 14.86 -4.74 30.61
CA ALA A 12 13.81 -3.91 31.20
C ALA A 12 14.03 -3.59 32.69
N ASN A 13 14.67 -4.48 33.47
CA ASN A 13 14.90 -4.27 34.90
C ASN A 13 15.76 -3.03 35.18
N GLU A 14 16.89 -2.84 34.49
CA GLU A 14 17.70 -1.62 34.71
C GLU A 14 16.95 -0.35 34.31
N VAL A 15 16.13 -0.38 33.25
CA VAL A 15 15.29 0.76 32.87
C VAL A 15 14.26 1.07 33.97
N PHE A 16 13.48 0.08 34.39
CA PHE A 16 12.45 0.24 35.42
C PHE A 16 13.03 0.62 36.79
N LYS A 17 14.15 0.03 37.21
CA LYS A 17 14.87 0.35 38.46
C LYS A 17 15.33 1.80 38.51
N ASN A 18 15.73 2.39 37.38
CA ASN A 18 16.06 3.81 37.30
C ASN A 18 14.80 4.70 37.28
N LEU A 19 13.73 4.28 36.58
CA LEU A 19 12.45 4.99 36.57
C LEU A 19 11.74 4.99 37.94
N ASP A 20 11.81 3.88 38.69
CA ASP A 20 11.29 3.74 40.05
C ASP A 20 11.96 4.76 41.00
N LYS A 21 13.29 4.92 40.89
CA LYS A 21 14.04 5.97 41.61
C LYS A 21 13.64 7.38 41.16
N LEU A 22 13.53 7.59 39.85
CA LEU A 22 13.20 8.90 39.27
C LEU A 22 11.83 9.39 39.77
N ILE A 23 10.81 8.53 39.71
CA ILE A 23 9.46 8.79 40.22
C ILE A 23 9.52 9.12 41.72
N LYS A 24 10.20 8.29 42.53
CA LYS A 24 10.36 8.48 43.98
C LYS A 24 10.93 9.86 44.31
N TYR A 25 12.09 10.22 43.74
CA TYR A 25 12.82 11.42 44.15
C TYR A 25 12.29 12.71 43.49
N VAL A 26 11.76 12.66 42.26
CA VAL A 26 11.11 13.84 41.65
C VAL A 26 9.83 14.20 42.39
N ASN A 27 8.98 13.22 42.74
CA ASN A 27 7.76 13.49 43.50
C ASN A 27 8.06 13.98 44.92
N ALA A 28 9.15 13.52 45.55
CA ALA A 28 9.58 14.04 46.87
C ALA A 28 9.84 15.57 46.84
N LYS A 29 10.30 16.13 45.71
CA LYS A 29 10.50 17.59 45.55
C LYS A 29 9.22 18.41 45.56
N GLN A 30 8.03 17.80 45.60
CA GLN A 30 6.78 18.52 45.86
C GLN A 30 6.77 19.16 47.26
N ALA A 31 7.43 18.54 48.24
CA ALA A 31 7.64 19.14 49.57
C ALA A 31 8.55 20.38 49.52
N ASP A 32 9.48 20.42 48.56
CA ASP A 32 10.39 21.55 48.29
C ASP A 32 9.74 22.62 47.37
N GLY A 33 8.46 22.46 46.99
CA GLY A 33 7.72 23.39 46.14
C GLY A 33 7.75 23.10 44.63
N SER A 34 8.21 21.92 44.20
CA SER A 34 8.10 21.49 42.81
C SER A 34 6.64 21.22 42.40
N ASN A 35 6.23 21.76 41.26
CA ASN A 35 4.91 21.48 40.66
C ASN A 35 4.89 20.23 39.75
N VAL A 36 5.98 19.44 39.73
CA VAL A 36 6.11 18.25 38.87
C VAL A 36 5.59 17.00 39.60
N ASN A 37 4.81 16.17 38.91
CA ASN A 37 4.36 14.86 39.38
C ASN A 37 4.57 13.81 38.28
N VAL A 38 5.21 12.68 38.62
CA VAL A 38 5.66 11.65 37.69
C VAL A 38 5.09 10.29 38.13
N PHE A 39 4.65 9.47 37.19
CA PHE A 39 4.13 8.12 37.42
C PHE A 39 4.14 7.32 36.11
N TYR A 40 4.13 5.99 36.18
CA TYR A 40 3.98 5.15 34.98
C TYR A 40 2.59 5.33 34.37
N SER A 41 2.56 5.59 33.06
CA SER A 41 1.35 5.88 32.30
C SER A 41 1.40 5.21 30.92
N THR A 42 0.30 5.23 30.21
CA THR A 42 0.17 4.77 28.82
C THR A 42 -0.41 5.88 27.95
N PRO A 43 -0.32 5.80 26.61
CA PRO A 43 -0.95 6.74 25.70
C PRO A 43 -2.46 6.87 25.92
N SER A 44 -3.17 5.79 26.28
CA SER A 44 -4.60 5.84 26.63
C SER A 44 -4.85 6.70 27.88
N CYS A 45 -4.05 6.50 28.94
CA CYS A 45 -4.14 7.29 30.16
C CYS A 45 -3.82 8.77 29.92
N TYR A 46 -2.82 9.08 29.08
CA TYR A 46 -2.49 10.44 28.67
C TYR A 46 -3.64 11.10 27.90
N LEU A 47 -4.16 10.45 26.85
CA LEU A 47 -5.27 11.00 26.06
C LEU A 47 -6.54 11.20 26.89
N TYR A 48 -6.85 10.28 27.79
CA TYR A 48 -7.99 10.40 28.71
C TYR A 48 -7.82 11.54 29.73
N ALA A 49 -6.59 11.86 30.13
CA ALA A 49 -6.31 13.05 30.95
C ALA A 49 -6.55 14.34 30.15
N LEU A 50 -6.05 14.42 28.90
CA LEU A 50 -6.30 15.55 28.00
C LEU A 50 -7.80 15.77 27.74
N ASN A 51 -8.57 14.69 27.58
CA ASN A 51 -10.01 14.78 27.32
C ASN A 51 -10.82 15.33 28.51
N LYS A 52 -10.25 15.33 29.72
CA LYS A 52 -10.85 15.94 30.92
C LYS A 52 -10.50 17.43 31.08
N VAL A 53 -9.57 17.95 30.29
CA VAL A 53 -9.26 19.39 30.29
C VAL A 53 -10.30 20.11 29.44
N ASP A 54 -10.93 21.15 29.99
CA ASP A 54 -11.87 22.02 29.28
C ASP A 54 -11.08 22.98 28.34
N ARG A 55 -10.47 22.40 27.31
CA ARG A 55 -9.63 23.06 26.29
C ARG A 55 -10.20 22.77 24.91
N ALA A 56 -10.29 23.81 24.08
CA ALA A 56 -10.60 23.67 22.67
C ALA A 56 -9.31 23.52 21.85
N TRP A 57 -9.33 22.63 20.85
CA TRP A 57 -8.14 22.18 20.12
C TRP A 57 -8.11 22.73 18.68
N THR A 58 -6.93 22.96 18.12
CA THR A 58 -6.81 23.35 16.70
C THR A 58 -7.26 22.20 15.79
N ALA A 59 -7.45 22.48 14.49
CA ALA A 59 -7.89 21.47 13.52
C ALA A 59 -7.01 21.47 12.27
N LYS A 60 -6.77 20.27 11.72
CA LYS A 60 -6.01 20.02 10.48
C LYS A 60 -6.89 19.27 9.47
N THR A 61 -6.68 19.46 8.16
CA THR A 61 -7.49 18.88 7.06
C THR A 61 -6.67 18.35 5.87
N ASP A 62 -5.40 18.71 5.82
CA ASP A 62 -4.32 18.22 4.95
C ASP A 62 -3.59 17.02 5.60
N ASP A 63 -2.54 16.52 4.96
CA ASP A 63 -1.64 15.48 5.47
C ASP A 63 -0.30 16.07 5.99
N PHE A 64 0.62 15.21 6.43
CA PHE A 64 1.98 15.58 6.85
C PHE A 64 3.01 15.13 5.80
N PHE A 65 2.72 15.38 4.51
CA PHE A 65 3.62 15.07 3.40
C PHE A 65 3.97 16.30 2.54
N PRO A 66 5.14 16.30 1.88
CA PRO A 66 6.29 15.44 2.17
C PRO A 66 6.92 15.79 3.53
N TYR A 67 7.59 14.82 4.15
CA TYR A 67 8.38 15.03 5.37
C TYR A 67 9.78 15.57 5.01
N ALA A 68 10.21 16.63 5.70
CA ALA A 68 11.59 17.08 5.70
C ALA A 68 12.10 17.29 7.12
N HIS A 69 13.26 16.75 7.43
CA HIS A 69 13.89 16.90 8.75
C HIS A 69 14.85 18.10 8.86
N HIS A 70 15.27 18.65 7.71
CA HIS A 70 15.99 19.93 7.55
C HIS A 70 15.81 20.42 6.09
N PRO A 71 16.22 21.67 5.73
CA PRO A 71 15.88 22.30 4.44
C PRO A 71 16.27 21.57 3.14
N HIS A 72 17.22 20.63 3.21
CA HIS A 72 17.72 19.84 2.08
C HIS A 72 17.49 18.32 2.26
N GLY A 73 16.74 17.93 3.30
CA GLY A 73 16.53 16.56 3.73
C GLY A 73 15.08 16.15 3.61
N PHE A 74 14.54 16.21 2.38
CA PHE A 74 13.19 15.76 2.01
C PHE A 74 13.16 14.24 1.78
N TRP A 75 12.35 13.55 2.58
CA TRP A 75 12.15 12.11 2.55
C TRP A 75 11.12 11.76 1.46
N THR A 76 11.48 11.96 0.20
CA THR A 76 10.60 11.67 -0.96
C THR A 76 11.22 10.72 -1.98
N GLY A 77 12.40 10.18 -1.69
CA GLY A 77 13.05 9.13 -2.49
C GLY A 77 12.45 7.75 -2.23
N TYR A 78 12.09 7.47 -0.98
CA TYR A 78 11.46 6.20 -0.59
C TYR A 78 10.09 5.95 -1.23
N PHE A 79 9.43 6.99 -1.74
CA PHE A 79 8.20 6.84 -2.54
C PHE A 79 8.43 5.96 -3.79
N THR A 80 9.67 5.85 -4.30
CA THR A 80 10.05 4.98 -5.43
C THR A 80 11.13 3.95 -5.10
N SER A 81 11.91 4.10 -4.02
CA SER A 81 12.98 3.14 -3.65
C SER A 81 12.49 1.68 -3.65
N ARG A 82 13.29 0.77 -4.22
CA ARG A 82 12.92 -0.64 -4.46
C ARG A 82 11.59 -0.82 -5.22
N ALA A 83 11.40 -0.09 -6.33
CA ALA A 83 10.20 -0.15 -7.16
C ALA A 83 9.84 -1.57 -7.68
N ALA A 84 10.77 -2.54 -7.64
CA ALA A 84 10.48 -3.95 -7.88
C ALA A 84 9.73 -4.61 -6.70
N LEU A 85 10.21 -4.41 -5.46
CA LEU A 85 9.57 -4.93 -4.24
C LEU A 85 8.18 -4.30 -4.03
N LYS A 86 8.05 -2.99 -4.25
CA LYS A 86 6.76 -2.28 -4.25
C LYS A 86 5.72 -2.92 -5.18
N ARG A 87 6.12 -3.32 -6.41
CA ARG A 87 5.21 -4.03 -7.33
C ARG A 87 4.93 -5.46 -6.87
N TYR A 88 5.90 -6.12 -6.24
CA TYR A 88 5.76 -7.48 -5.77
C TYR A 88 4.80 -7.59 -4.58
N GLU A 89 4.79 -6.60 -3.67
CA GLU A 89 3.74 -6.43 -2.66
C GLU A 89 2.35 -6.33 -3.31
N ARG A 90 2.18 -5.42 -4.28
CA ARG A 90 0.88 -5.20 -4.95
C ARG A 90 0.38 -6.46 -5.69
N HIS A 91 1.29 -7.20 -6.32
CA HIS A 91 1.02 -8.50 -6.96
C HIS A 91 0.61 -9.56 -5.93
N SER A 92 1.33 -9.62 -4.81
CA SER A 92 1.10 -10.55 -3.72
C SER A 92 -0.21 -10.27 -2.98
N ASN A 93 -0.64 -9.01 -2.85
CA ASN A 93 -1.97 -8.67 -2.33
C ASN A 93 -3.08 -9.24 -3.22
N ASN A 94 -3.02 -8.99 -4.54
CA ASN A 94 -4.02 -9.51 -5.47
C ASN A 94 -4.10 -11.06 -5.41
N ILE A 95 -2.95 -11.75 -5.36
CA ILE A 95 -2.92 -13.21 -5.14
C ILE A 95 -3.54 -13.59 -3.79
N LEU A 96 -3.25 -12.88 -2.69
CA LEU A 96 -3.85 -13.14 -1.38
C LEU A 96 -5.38 -13.01 -1.42
N GLN A 97 -5.92 -11.95 -2.01
CA GLN A 97 -7.38 -11.78 -2.11
C GLN A 97 -8.01 -12.87 -2.99
N VAL A 98 -7.43 -13.19 -4.15
CA VAL A 98 -7.91 -14.30 -5.01
C VAL A 98 -7.87 -15.64 -4.26
N THR A 99 -6.84 -15.88 -3.45
CA THR A 99 -6.70 -17.10 -2.65
C THR A 99 -7.79 -17.19 -1.59
N ARG A 100 -8.05 -16.11 -0.84
CA ARG A 100 -9.14 -16.03 0.15
C ARG A 100 -10.52 -16.22 -0.48
N GLN A 101 -10.78 -15.51 -1.59
CA GLN A 101 -12.01 -15.62 -2.36
C GLN A 101 -12.25 -17.06 -2.80
N LEU A 102 -11.27 -17.70 -3.45
CA LEU A 102 -11.39 -19.07 -3.94
C LEU A 102 -11.48 -20.11 -2.82
N ASN A 103 -10.74 -19.93 -1.72
CA ASN A 103 -10.85 -20.75 -0.50
C ASN A 103 -12.27 -20.70 0.10
N ALA A 104 -12.85 -19.51 0.23
CA ALA A 104 -14.20 -19.29 0.73
C ALA A 104 -15.27 -19.89 -0.22
N LEU A 105 -15.16 -19.61 -1.52
CA LEU A 105 -16.12 -20.05 -2.53
C LEU A 105 -16.10 -21.56 -2.78
N ALA A 106 -14.94 -22.20 -2.67
CA ALA A 106 -14.80 -23.66 -2.74
C ALA A 106 -15.00 -24.35 -1.38
N ASN A 107 -15.19 -23.59 -0.29
CA ASN A 107 -15.26 -24.05 1.09
C ASN A 107 -14.13 -25.05 1.42
N LEU A 108 -12.89 -24.56 1.40
CA LEU A 108 -11.71 -25.35 1.75
C LEU A 108 -11.34 -25.22 3.23
N ASN A 109 -11.63 -24.08 3.87
CA ASN A 109 -11.24 -23.78 5.25
C ASN A 109 -9.72 -23.90 5.50
N LEU A 110 -8.88 -23.58 4.51
CA LEU A 110 -7.41 -23.70 4.56
C LEU A 110 -6.72 -22.47 5.17
N ARG A 111 -7.33 -21.88 6.21
CA ARG A 111 -6.89 -20.61 6.80
C ARG A 111 -5.42 -20.62 7.25
N ASN A 112 -4.96 -21.71 7.87
CA ASN A 112 -3.56 -21.85 8.30
C ASN A 112 -2.56 -21.83 7.13
N SER A 113 -2.98 -22.24 5.93
CA SER A 113 -2.16 -22.20 4.72
C SER A 113 -2.17 -20.80 4.08
N ILE A 114 -3.32 -20.12 4.09
CA ILE A 114 -3.46 -18.69 3.69
C ILE A 114 -2.61 -17.79 4.61
N PHE A 115 -2.44 -18.18 5.86
CA PHE A 115 -1.68 -17.41 6.83
C PHE A 115 -0.23 -17.15 6.40
N TYR A 116 0.45 -18.07 5.70
CA TYR A 116 1.83 -17.85 5.21
C TYR A 116 1.95 -16.59 4.32
N LEU A 117 1.00 -16.38 3.40
CA LEU A 117 0.97 -15.18 2.58
C LEU A 117 0.42 -13.97 3.35
N SER A 118 -0.47 -14.18 4.32
CA SER A 118 -1.00 -13.11 5.19
C SER A 118 0.09 -12.51 6.10
N GLU A 119 0.95 -13.34 6.69
CA GLU A 119 2.15 -12.91 7.41
C GLU A 119 3.07 -12.11 6.49
N ALA A 120 3.45 -12.69 5.34
CA ALA A 120 4.38 -12.07 4.42
C ALA A 120 3.87 -10.70 3.93
N MET A 121 2.58 -10.61 3.62
CA MET A 121 1.91 -9.35 3.26
C MET A 121 1.86 -8.35 4.40
N GLY A 122 1.57 -8.78 5.64
CA GLY A 122 1.55 -7.93 6.82
C GLY A 122 2.93 -7.35 7.15
N VAL A 123 3.96 -8.21 7.17
CA VAL A 123 5.37 -7.80 7.34
C VAL A 123 5.81 -6.85 6.23
N ALA A 124 5.42 -7.10 4.98
CA ALA A 124 5.76 -6.23 3.85
C ALA A 124 5.20 -4.80 3.97
N GLN A 125 4.19 -4.54 4.81
CA GLN A 125 3.70 -3.16 5.02
C GLN A 125 4.61 -2.30 5.92
N HIS A 126 5.61 -2.88 6.57
CA HIS A 126 6.49 -2.19 7.53
C HIS A 126 7.14 -0.93 6.94
N HIS A 127 7.40 0.07 7.79
CA HIS A 127 7.97 1.36 7.37
C HIS A 127 9.42 1.27 6.86
N ASP A 128 10.13 0.17 7.11
CA ASP A 128 11.32 -0.29 6.36
C ASP A 128 11.05 -1.62 5.65
N ALA A 129 10.08 -1.64 4.72
CA ALA A 129 9.79 -2.75 3.81
C ALA A 129 9.22 -2.27 2.47
N VAL A 130 7.91 -1.98 2.37
CA VAL A 130 7.29 -1.44 1.15
C VAL A 130 7.83 -0.04 0.79
N SER A 131 8.38 0.68 1.77
CA SER A 131 9.18 1.90 1.60
C SER A 131 10.49 1.70 0.81
N GLY A 132 11.08 0.51 0.82
CA GLY A 132 12.36 0.24 0.17
C GLY A 132 13.57 0.85 0.90
N THR A 133 13.47 1.01 2.22
CA THR A 133 14.48 1.63 3.09
C THR A 133 15.20 0.64 4.02
N GLU A 134 15.16 -0.65 3.68
CA GLU A 134 15.89 -1.72 4.33
C GLU A 134 17.26 -2.01 3.67
N LYS A 135 18.13 -2.75 4.37
CA LYS A 135 19.39 -3.29 3.81
C LYS A 135 19.11 -4.32 2.70
N GLN A 136 20.03 -4.47 1.74
CA GLN A 136 19.80 -5.31 0.56
C GLN A 136 19.47 -6.79 0.86
N GLU A 137 20.08 -7.37 1.90
CA GLU A 137 19.77 -8.75 2.34
C GLU A 137 18.37 -8.87 2.97
N VAL A 138 17.87 -7.81 3.60
CA VAL A 138 16.53 -7.78 4.20
C VAL A 138 15.46 -7.65 3.10
N ALA A 139 15.74 -6.89 2.05
CA ALA A 139 14.90 -6.85 0.85
C ALA A 139 14.77 -8.23 0.19
N PHE A 140 15.82 -9.05 0.24
CA PHE A 140 15.78 -10.44 -0.22
C PHE A 140 14.96 -11.35 0.72
N ASP A 141 15.03 -11.19 2.04
CA ASP A 141 14.16 -11.91 3.00
C ASP A 141 12.67 -11.56 2.78
N TYR A 142 12.31 -10.28 2.61
CA TYR A 142 10.95 -9.88 2.28
C TYR A 142 10.47 -10.48 0.95
N ALA A 143 11.27 -10.42 -0.10
CA ALA A 143 10.95 -11.05 -1.38
C ALA A 143 10.81 -12.58 -1.25
N GLN A 144 11.65 -13.23 -0.44
CA GLN A 144 11.58 -14.66 -0.18
C GLN A 144 10.29 -15.05 0.57
N ARG A 145 9.87 -14.27 1.58
CA ARG A 145 8.60 -14.46 2.29
C ARG A 145 7.40 -14.39 1.34
N LEU A 146 7.36 -13.36 0.50
CA LEU A 146 6.29 -13.20 -0.50
C LEU A 146 6.28 -14.37 -1.51
N ALA A 147 7.46 -14.82 -1.97
CA ALA A 147 7.58 -15.97 -2.86
C ALA A 147 7.08 -17.28 -2.23
N VAL A 148 7.44 -17.55 -0.96
CA VAL A 148 6.97 -18.73 -0.21
C VAL A 148 5.45 -18.67 -0.02
N GLY A 149 4.91 -17.52 0.38
CA GLY A 149 3.46 -17.33 0.52
C GLY A 149 2.70 -17.52 -0.80
N ILE A 150 3.24 -17.00 -1.91
CA ILE A 150 2.66 -17.18 -3.26
C ILE A 150 2.64 -18.65 -3.70
N ASN A 151 3.67 -19.44 -3.35
CA ASN A 151 3.70 -20.87 -3.69
C ASN A 151 2.59 -21.63 -2.95
N VAL A 152 2.46 -21.41 -1.63
CA VAL A 152 1.37 -22.01 -0.82
C VAL A 152 -0.01 -21.55 -1.33
N ALA A 153 -0.14 -20.28 -1.73
CA ALA A 153 -1.35 -19.75 -2.35
C ALA A 153 -1.69 -20.45 -3.69
N SER A 154 -0.69 -20.79 -4.52
CA SER A 154 -0.92 -21.53 -5.77
C SER A 154 -1.52 -22.92 -5.52
N ASP A 155 -1.11 -23.61 -4.46
CA ASP A 155 -1.66 -24.93 -4.09
C ASP A 155 -3.13 -24.82 -3.63
N ILE A 156 -3.45 -23.79 -2.85
CA ILE A 156 -4.84 -23.50 -2.40
C ILE A 156 -5.74 -23.15 -3.58
N ILE A 157 -5.25 -22.33 -4.51
CA ILE A 157 -5.96 -21.98 -5.76
C ILE A 157 -6.22 -23.25 -6.59
N ASN A 158 -5.24 -24.16 -6.69
CA ASN A 158 -5.42 -25.44 -7.35
C ASN A 158 -6.46 -26.33 -6.65
N GLU A 159 -6.46 -26.43 -5.32
CA GLU A 159 -7.50 -27.19 -4.59
C GLU A 159 -8.90 -26.56 -4.79
N ALA A 160 -9.02 -25.22 -4.81
CA ALA A 160 -10.28 -24.55 -5.09
C ALA A 160 -10.81 -24.92 -6.49
N TYR A 161 -9.97 -24.85 -7.52
CA TYR A 161 -10.35 -25.29 -8.87
C TYR A 161 -10.68 -26.79 -8.94
N SER A 162 -10.07 -27.63 -8.08
CA SER A 162 -10.42 -29.05 -7.99
C SER A 162 -11.86 -29.32 -7.50
N LYS A 163 -12.49 -28.35 -6.82
CA LYS A 163 -13.91 -28.39 -6.46
C LYS A 163 -14.79 -27.59 -7.43
N LEU A 164 -14.29 -26.46 -7.95
CA LEU A 164 -15.08 -25.53 -8.78
C LEU A 164 -15.16 -25.94 -10.26
N LEU A 165 -14.16 -26.61 -10.82
CA LEU A 165 -14.17 -27.08 -12.22
C LEU A 165 -15.10 -28.30 -12.44
N PRO A 166 -15.09 -29.37 -11.60
CA PRO A 166 -15.93 -30.55 -11.82
C PRO A 166 -17.44 -30.28 -11.93
N LYS A 167 -18.06 -30.67 -13.05
CA LYS A 167 -19.52 -30.56 -13.24
C LYS A 167 -20.31 -31.41 -12.23
N SER A 168 -19.73 -32.53 -11.77
CA SER A 168 -20.29 -33.38 -10.71
C SER A 168 -19.19 -33.96 -9.83
N SER A 169 -19.57 -34.56 -8.69
CA SER A 169 -18.66 -35.36 -7.84
C SER A 169 -18.20 -36.69 -8.46
N GLN A 170 -18.64 -37.00 -9.69
CA GLN A 170 -18.26 -38.19 -10.47
C GLN A 170 -17.33 -37.83 -11.64
N SER A 171 -17.07 -36.55 -11.89
CA SER A 171 -16.05 -36.13 -12.86
C SER A 171 -14.65 -36.57 -12.41
N PRO A 172 -13.72 -36.88 -13.34
CA PRO A 172 -12.33 -37.14 -13.00
C PRO A 172 -11.64 -35.93 -12.33
N PRO A 173 -10.49 -36.13 -11.66
CA PRO A 173 -9.70 -35.03 -11.07
C PRO A 173 -9.29 -34.00 -12.13
N SER A 174 -9.55 -32.72 -11.86
CA SER A 174 -9.23 -31.63 -12.78
C SER A 174 -7.72 -31.52 -13.08
N PRO A 175 -7.32 -31.12 -14.30
CA PRO A 175 -5.93 -30.80 -14.61
C PRO A 175 -5.35 -29.78 -13.62
N VAL A 176 -4.17 -30.09 -13.08
CA VAL A 176 -3.48 -29.30 -12.04
C VAL A 176 -3.27 -27.87 -12.53
N GLN A 177 -3.80 -26.91 -11.78
CA GLN A 177 -3.66 -25.49 -12.01
C GLN A 177 -2.37 -24.98 -11.38
N PHE A 178 -1.61 -24.15 -12.10
CA PHE A 178 -0.41 -23.48 -11.57
C PHE A 178 -0.34 -22.02 -12.02
N LEU A 179 0.32 -21.19 -11.24
CA LEU A 179 0.59 -19.78 -11.58
C LEU A 179 1.92 -19.65 -12.35
N CYS A 180 1.98 -18.74 -13.33
CA CYS A 180 3.23 -18.32 -13.96
C CYS A 180 3.56 -16.87 -13.57
N GLN A 181 4.52 -16.70 -12.65
CA GLN A 181 4.85 -15.41 -12.04
C GLN A 181 5.70 -14.49 -12.94
N LEU A 182 6.28 -15.01 -14.03
CA LEU A 182 7.20 -14.30 -14.92
C LEU A 182 6.56 -13.86 -16.25
N THR A 183 5.23 -13.78 -16.30
CA THR A 183 4.49 -13.33 -17.50
C THR A 183 4.80 -11.87 -17.87
N ASN A 184 5.22 -11.04 -16.91
CA ASN A 184 5.71 -9.67 -17.13
C ASN A 184 6.99 -9.59 -18.00
N ILE A 185 7.84 -10.62 -17.98
CA ILE A 185 8.99 -10.74 -18.89
C ILE A 185 8.68 -11.65 -20.08
N SER A 186 7.40 -11.87 -20.39
CA SER A 186 6.92 -12.82 -21.42
C SER A 186 7.54 -14.21 -21.24
N GLU A 187 7.44 -14.76 -20.02
CA GLU A 187 7.93 -16.09 -19.64
C GLU A 187 6.88 -16.91 -18.88
N CYS A 188 6.73 -18.18 -19.28
CA CYS A 188 5.98 -19.20 -18.55
C CYS A 188 6.55 -20.58 -18.98
N LEU A 189 7.64 -21.01 -18.33
CA LEU A 189 8.43 -22.16 -18.76
C LEU A 189 7.63 -23.46 -18.98
N PRO A 190 6.66 -23.85 -18.13
CA PRO A 190 5.90 -25.10 -18.30
C PRO A 190 5.07 -25.21 -19.59
N LEU A 191 4.77 -24.08 -20.24
CA LEU A 191 4.00 -24.03 -21.50
C LEU A 191 4.87 -24.21 -22.75
N GLN A 192 6.20 -24.20 -22.64
CA GLN A 192 7.06 -24.31 -23.81
C GLN A 192 6.85 -25.65 -24.53
N ASP A 193 6.62 -25.55 -25.83
CA ASP A 193 6.40 -26.64 -26.78
C ASP A 193 5.23 -27.61 -26.53
N GLN A 194 4.39 -27.35 -25.51
CA GLN A 194 3.17 -28.12 -25.22
C GLN A 194 2.24 -28.20 -26.44
N LEU A 195 1.59 -29.36 -26.63
CA LEU A 195 0.62 -29.53 -27.73
C LEU A 195 -0.75 -28.94 -27.41
N ARG A 196 -1.14 -28.98 -26.13
CA ARG A 196 -2.42 -28.50 -25.63
C ARG A 196 -2.27 -27.99 -24.20
N PHE A 197 -2.89 -26.86 -23.90
CA PHE A 197 -2.99 -26.32 -22.54
C PHE A 197 -4.26 -25.47 -22.38
N THR A 198 -4.59 -25.15 -21.14
CA THR A 198 -5.68 -24.23 -20.79
C THR A 198 -5.18 -23.06 -19.97
N VAL A 199 -5.89 -21.94 -20.09
CA VAL A 199 -5.68 -20.72 -19.28
C VAL A 199 -7.02 -20.40 -18.61
N THR A 200 -7.08 -20.46 -17.29
CA THR A 200 -8.26 -20.09 -16.52
C THR A 200 -8.02 -18.74 -15.87
N LEU A 201 -8.86 -17.75 -16.21
CA LEU A 201 -8.75 -16.37 -15.75
C LEU A 201 -9.84 -16.11 -14.71
N TRP A 202 -9.43 -15.92 -13.45
CA TRP A 202 -10.31 -15.46 -12.37
C TRP A 202 -10.41 -13.93 -12.37
N ASN A 203 -11.63 -13.40 -12.36
CA ASN A 203 -11.93 -11.99 -12.13
C ASN A 203 -12.31 -11.80 -10.64
N PRO A 204 -11.45 -11.16 -9.82
CA PRO A 204 -11.73 -10.91 -8.41
C PRO A 204 -12.76 -9.80 -8.16
N THR A 205 -13.20 -9.08 -9.20
CA THR A 205 -14.11 -7.92 -9.06
C THR A 205 -15.57 -8.30 -9.27
N ILE A 206 -16.47 -7.63 -8.53
CA ILE A 206 -17.93 -7.82 -8.58
C ILE A 206 -18.62 -7.22 -9.81
N ASN A 207 -17.85 -6.88 -10.84
CA ASN A 207 -18.29 -6.36 -12.13
C ASN A 207 -17.70 -7.23 -13.26
N PRO A 208 -18.37 -7.43 -14.41
CA PRO A 208 -17.78 -8.08 -15.56
C PRO A 208 -16.59 -7.26 -16.10
N VAL A 209 -15.55 -7.93 -16.57
CA VAL A 209 -14.32 -7.28 -17.04
C VAL A 209 -13.98 -7.76 -18.46
N LEU A 210 -13.92 -6.82 -19.39
CA LEU A 210 -13.18 -6.98 -20.63
C LEU A 210 -11.69 -6.83 -20.33
N HIS A 211 -10.89 -7.83 -20.66
CA HIS A 211 -9.44 -7.86 -20.39
C HIS A 211 -8.67 -8.52 -21.52
N HIS A 212 -7.52 -7.97 -21.88
CA HIS A 212 -6.65 -8.51 -22.93
C HIS A 212 -5.48 -9.24 -22.29
N PHE A 213 -5.46 -10.57 -22.45
CA PHE A 213 -4.43 -11.41 -21.84
C PHE A 213 -3.31 -11.72 -22.85
N ARG A 214 -2.05 -11.63 -22.40
CA ARG A 214 -0.84 -11.89 -23.20
C ARG A 214 -0.19 -13.21 -22.76
N VAL A 215 -0.02 -14.17 -23.67
CA VAL A 215 0.58 -15.50 -23.39
C VAL A 215 1.84 -15.71 -24.25
N PRO A 216 3.03 -15.92 -23.67
CA PRO A 216 4.25 -16.17 -24.45
C PRO A 216 4.21 -17.56 -25.12
N VAL A 217 4.61 -17.65 -26.39
CA VAL A 217 4.52 -18.89 -27.19
C VAL A 217 5.78 -19.20 -27.99
N THR A 218 6.08 -20.50 -28.13
CA THR A 218 7.15 -21.05 -28.98
C THR A 218 6.64 -21.64 -30.31
N ARG A 219 5.32 -21.87 -30.40
CA ARG A 219 4.61 -22.60 -31.47
C ARG A 219 3.33 -21.86 -31.87
N ALA A 220 2.67 -22.27 -32.95
CA ALA A 220 1.40 -21.69 -33.38
C ALA A 220 0.20 -22.40 -32.74
N TYR A 221 -0.78 -21.64 -32.27
CA TYR A 221 -1.95 -22.17 -31.56
C TYR A 221 -3.27 -21.64 -32.14
N THR A 222 -4.30 -22.47 -32.11
CA THR A 222 -5.70 -22.03 -32.18
C THR A 222 -6.18 -21.81 -30.76
N VAL A 223 -6.67 -20.61 -30.45
CA VAL A 223 -7.28 -20.29 -29.15
C VAL A 223 -8.80 -20.41 -29.27
N ARG A 224 -9.44 -21.10 -28.32
CA ARG A 224 -10.89 -21.22 -28.22
C ARG A 224 -11.43 -20.63 -26.92
N ASP A 225 -12.66 -20.14 -26.98
CA ASP A 225 -13.41 -19.68 -25.82
C ASP A 225 -14.08 -20.81 -25.03
N THR A 226 -14.92 -20.41 -24.07
CA THR A 226 -15.71 -21.27 -23.19
C THR A 226 -16.82 -22.05 -23.88
N THR A 227 -17.07 -21.79 -25.17
CA THR A 227 -18.04 -22.50 -26.04
C THR A 227 -17.34 -23.37 -27.09
N GLY A 228 -16.00 -23.41 -27.09
CA GLY A 228 -15.19 -24.18 -28.04
C GLY A 228 -14.99 -23.49 -29.40
N GLN A 229 -15.54 -22.28 -29.58
CA GLN A 229 -15.37 -21.53 -30.82
C GLN A 229 -13.98 -20.88 -30.88
N PRO A 230 -13.29 -20.91 -32.03
CA PRO A 230 -12.05 -20.17 -32.21
C PRO A 230 -12.27 -18.67 -32.07
N ILE A 231 -11.43 -18.00 -31.28
CA ILE A 231 -11.49 -16.55 -31.08
C ILE A 231 -10.38 -15.81 -31.83
N LEU A 232 -10.56 -14.51 -32.04
CA LEU A 232 -9.53 -13.63 -32.59
C LEU A 232 -8.37 -13.54 -31.57
N ALA A 233 -7.29 -14.23 -31.89
CA ALA A 233 -6.08 -14.31 -31.08
C ALA A 233 -4.89 -13.87 -31.93
N GLU A 234 -4.33 -12.71 -31.59
CA GLU A 234 -3.30 -12.04 -32.37
C GLU A 234 -1.90 -12.42 -31.92
N VAL A 235 -0.93 -12.37 -32.84
CA VAL A 235 0.43 -12.89 -32.63
C VAL A 235 1.41 -11.73 -32.70
N LEU A 236 1.76 -11.18 -31.55
CA LEU A 236 2.70 -10.06 -31.43
C LEU A 236 4.14 -10.57 -31.30
N PRO A 237 5.14 -9.91 -31.92
CA PRO A 237 6.53 -10.14 -31.57
C PRO A 237 6.81 -9.65 -30.13
N ILE A 238 7.56 -10.40 -29.34
CA ILE A 238 8.06 -9.92 -28.04
C ILE A 238 9.18 -8.90 -28.31
N SER A 239 9.13 -7.75 -27.65
CA SER A 239 10.08 -6.64 -27.86
C SER A 239 11.52 -7.02 -27.55
N ASN A 240 12.48 -6.35 -28.21
CA ASN A 240 13.91 -6.64 -28.00
C ASN A 240 14.35 -6.33 -26.57
N SER A 241 13.80 -5.28 -25.94
CA SER A 241 13.99 -4.98 -24.52
C SER A 241 13.56 -6.15 -23.63
N THR A 242 12.33 -6.65 -23.81
CA THR A 242 11.81 -7.80 -23.03
C THR A 242 12.71 -9.04 -23.16
N LYS A 243 13.18 -9.36 -24.37
CA LYS A 243 14.06 -10.51 -24.61
C LYS A 243 15.48 -10.34 -24.05
N LYS A 244 15.91 -9.10 -23.79
CA LYS A 244 17.20 -8.75 -23.17
C LYS A 244 17.16 -8.72 -21.62
N ILE A 245 15.99 -8.76 -20.97
CA ILE A 245 15.89 -8.64 -19.51
C ILE A 245 16.73 -9.76 -18.83
N PRO A 246 17.71 -9.43 -17.96
CA PRO A 246 18.52 -10.41 -17.26
C PRO A 246 17.66 -11.40 -16.46
N GLY A 247 18.08 -12.67 -16.45
CA GLY A 247 17.34 -13.76 -15.80
C GLY A 247 16.26 -14.43 -16.65
N ARG A 248 15.82 -13.82 -17.77
CA ARG A 248 14.81 -14.42 -18.66
C ARG A 248 15.36 -15.66 -19.38
N ALA A 249 14.83 -16.84 -19.07
CA ALA A 249 15.23 -18.12 -19.67
C ALA A 249 14.39 -18.52 -20.90
N SER A 250 13.27 -17.85 -21.18
CA SER A 250 12.30 -18.30 -22.17
C SER A 250 12.75 -18.18 -23.63
N THR A 251 12.61 -19.26 -24.39
CA THR A 251 12.85 -19.29 -25.84
C THR A 251 11.75 -18.63 -26.67
N ALA A 252 10.63 -18.23 -26.05
CA ALA A 252 9.52 -17.58 -26.74
C ALA A 252 9.93 -16.24 -27.35
N THR A 253 9.64 -16.05 -28.64
CA THR A 253 9.93 -14.83 -29.41
C THR A 253 8.67 -14.05 -29.80
N SER A 254 7.50 -14.66 -29.64
CA SER A 254 6.17 -14.07 -29.90
C SER A 254 5.23 -14.36 -28.73
N GLN A 255 4.18 -13.58 -28.60
CA GLN A 255 3.12 -13.74 -27.61
C GLN A 255 1.75 -13.63 -28.26
N ILE A 256 0.83 -14.49 -27.84
CA ILE A 256 -0.57 -14.43 -28.26
C ILE A 256 -1.29 -13.41 -27.39
N VAL A 257 -2.07 -12.51 -28.01
CA VAL A 257 -2.91 -11.52 -27.33
C VAL A 257 -4.35 -11.67 -27.79
N PHE A 258 -5.24 -11.94 -26.84
CA PHE A 258 -6.65 -12.21 -27.09
C PHE A 258 -7.54 -11.46 -26.09
N ARG A 259 -8.69 -11.02 -26.57
CA ARG A 259 -9.70 -10.34 -25.76
C ARG A 259 -10.52 -11.37 -24.98
N THR A 260 -10.74 -11.10 -23.71
CA THR A 260 -11.51 -11.96 -22.79
C THR A 260 -12.68 -11.16 -22.20
N SER A 261 -13.81 -11.83 -22.02
CA SER A 261 -15.00 -11.25 -21.37
C SER A 261 -15.30 -12.07 -20.12
N LEU A 262 -14.74 -11.65 -19.00
CA LEU A 262 -14.80 -12.40 -17.75
C LEU A 262 -16.09 -12.06 -16.98
N PRO A 263 -16.82 -13.06 -16.44
CA PRO A 263 -17.97 -12.80 -15.59
C PRO A 263 -17.56 -12.04 -14.33
N ALA A 264 -18.51 -11.34 -13.71
CA ALA A 264 -18.30 -10.78 -12.38
C ALA A 264 -17.98 -11.91 -11.39
N PHE A 265 -16.97 -11.72 -10.53
CA PHE A 265 -16.62 -12.60 -9.42
C PHE A 265 -16.64 -14.10 -9.78
N GLY A 266 -15.80 -14.46 -10.77
CA GLY A 266 -15.93 -15.70 -11.53
C GLY A 266 -14.74 -15.97 -12.45
N PHE A 267 -14.79 -17.08 -13.19
CA PHE A 267 -13.73 -17.44 -14.14
C PHE A 267 -14.26 -17.83 -15.52
N ASN A 268 -13.39 -17.70 -16.53
CA ASN A 268 -13.48 -18.37 -17.82
C ASN A 268 -12.19 -19.15 -18.12
N THR A 269 -12.32 -20.33 -18.70
CA THR A 269 -11.22 -21.16 -19.21
C THR A 269 -11.13 -21.08 -20.73
N TYR A 270 -9.96 -20.73 -21.24
CA TYR A 270 -9.62 -20.65 -22.66
C TYR A 270 -8.68 -21.79 -23.05
N PHE A 271 -8.81 -22.31 -24.27
CA PHE A 271 -8.13 -23.53 -24.72
C PHE A 271 -7.14 -23.22 -25.83
N PHE A 272 -5.92 -23.70 -25.70
CA PHE A 272 -4.84 -23.52 -26.68
C PHE A 272 -4.51 -24.87 -27.31
N GLU A 273 -4.77 -25.02 -28.61
CA GLU A 273 -4.46 -26.23 -29.38
C GLU A 273 -3.38 -25.94 -30.42
N ALA A 274 -2.25 -26.66 -30.38
CA ALA A 274 -1.15 -26.43 -31.31
C ALA A 274 -1.55 -26.82 -32.75
N LYS A 275 -1.29 -25.93 -33.71
CA LYS A 275 -1.59 -26.16 -35.13
C LYS A 275 -0.65 -27.24 -35.68
N THR A 276 -1.20 -28.16 -36.48
CA THR A 276 -0.44 -29.24 -37.13
C THR A 276 0.52 -28.71 -38.19
N ASP A 277 0.09 -27.70 -38.93
CA ASP A 277 0.72 -27.29 -40.20
C ASP A 277 1.71 -26.12 -40.02
N GLU A 278 1.51 -25.28 -38.99
CA GLU A 278 2.39 -24.16 -38.64
C GLU A 278 3.20 -24.50 -37.37
N LYS A 279 4.43 -25.03 -37.51
CA LYS A 279 5.29 -25.38 -36.35
C LYS A 279 5.68 -24.20 -35.45
N ARG A 280 5.74 -22.99 -36.01
CA ARG A 280 6.02 -21.72 -35.31
C ARG A 280 5.08 -20.66 -35.82
N GLU A 281 4.55 -19.86 -34.91
CA GLU A 281 3.70 -18.74 -35.30
C GLU A 281 4.55 -17.58 -35.80
N LYS A 282 4.06 -16.90 -36.83
CA LYS A 282 4.64 -15.69 -37.39
C LYS A 282 3.63 -14.56 -37.19
N PRO A 283 4.03 -13.38 -36.67
CA PRO A 283 3.20 -12.19 -36.72
C PRO A 283 2.75 -11.91 -38.15
N LYS A 284 1.43 -11.91 -38.39
CA LYS A 284 0.82 -11.57 -39.70
C LYS A 284 0.43 -10.08 -39.79
N ILE A 285 0.98 -9.28 -38.87
CA ILE A 285 0.63 -7.88 -38.60
C ILE A 285 1.49 -6.92 -39.44
N LYS A 286 0.88 -5.81 -39.90
CA LYS A 286 1.61 -4.69 -40.50
C LYS A 286 2.48 -4.02 -39.43
N MET A 287 3.79 -4.04 -39.65
CA MET A 287 4.77 -3.26 -38.89
C MET A 287 5.24 -2.10 -39.76
N THR A 288 5.00 -0.87 -39.31
CA THR A 288 5.53 0.34 -39.97
C THR A 288 6.70 0.93 -39.20
N LYS A 289 7.62 1.55 -39.95
CA LYS A 289 8.75 2.33 -39.44
C LYS A 289 8.79 3.62 -40.24
N ASN A 290 8.88 4.75 -39.54
CA ASN A 290 8.99 6.10 -40.11
C ASN A 290 7.74 6.59 -40.89
N ASP A 291 6.64 5.84 -40.91
CA ASP A 291 5.30 6.35 -41.23
C ASP A 291 4.67 6.98 -39.99
N ALA A 292 3.80 7.99 -40.16
CA ALA A 292 3.06 8.64 -39.08
C ALA A 292 2.25 7.60 -38.27
N CYS A 293 2.59 7.45 -36.98
CA CYS A 293 1.99 6.41 -36.15
C CYS A 293 0.79 6.96 -35.38
N ILE A 294 -0.40 6.47 -35.72
CA ILE A 294 -1.67 6.87 -35.11
C ILE A 294 -2.38 5.62 -34.62
N LEU A 295 -2.41 5.36 -33.30
CA LEU A 295 -3.19 4.27 -32.70
C LEU A 295 -4.64 4.74 -32.58
N GLN A 296 -5.63 3.95 -33.00
CA GLN A 296 -7.03 4.37 -32.94
C GLN A 296 -7.98 3.19 -32.73
N ASN A 297 -8.90 3.31 -31.76
CA ASN A 297 -10.06 2.44 -31.58
C ASN A 297 -11.36 3.28 -31.65
N GLN A 298 -12.50 2.79 -31.17
CA GLN A 298 -13.78 3.51 -31.19
C GLN A 298 -13.95 4.56 -30.07
N ASN A 299 -13.03 4.63 -29.11
CA ASN A 299 -13.06 5.55 -27.96
C ASN A 299 -11.98 6.62 -28.05
N LEU A 300 -10.76 6.21 -28.41
CA LEU A 300 -9.53 6.97 -28.32
C LEU A 300 -8.74 6.94 -29.64
N ARG A 301 -7.99 8.02 -29.86
CA ARG A 301 -6.94 8.14 -30.88
C ARG A 301 -5.68 8.69 -30.21
N VAL A 302 -4.54 8.08 -30.49
CA VAL A 302 -3.23 8.41 -29.92
C VAL A 302 -2.27 8.66 -31.07
N GLU A 303 -1.71 9.87 -31.15
CA GLU A 303 -0.91 10.33 -32.29
C GLU A 303 0.56 10.50 -31.92
N PHE A 304 1.44 10.07 -32.83
CA PHE A 304 2.88 10.21 -32.69
C PHE A 304 3.50 10.89 -33.92
N ASP A 305 4.55 11.69 -33.69
CA ASP A 305 5.41 12.20 -34.76
C ASP A 305 6.40 11.14 -35.27
N ASP A 306 7.18 11.50 -36.31
CA ASP A 306 8.14 10.62 -36.96
C ASP A 306 9.41 10.36 -36.12
N GLN A 307 9.64 11.13 -35.04
CA GLN A 307 10.65 10.82 -34.02
C GLN A 307 10.09 9.97 -32.87
N GLY A 308 8.79 9.66 -32.87
CA GLY A 308 8.11 8.93 -31.80
C GLY A 308 7.76 9.78 -30.58
N ASN A 309 7.76 11.10 -30.73
CA ASN A 309 6.97 12.06 -29.93
C ASN A 309 5.56 11.55 -29.66
N LEU A 310 5.09 11.39 -28.41
CA LEU A 310 3.64 11.42 -28.20
C LEU A 310 3.19 12.86 -28.46
N GLN A 311 2.21 13.06 -29.33
CA GLN A 311 1.71 14.39 -29.73
C GLN A 311 0.31 14.65 -29.20
N HIS A 312 -0.61 13.68 -29.32
CA HIS A 312 -1.98 13.83 -28.84
C HIS A 312 -2.56 12.55 -28.24
N ILE A 313 -3.41 12.71 -27.22
CA ILE A 313 -4.44 11.73 -26.83
C ILE A 313 -5.80 12.39 -27.02
N ILE A 314 -6.60 11.86 -27.94
CA ILE A 314 -7.89 12.40 -28.37
C ILE A 314 -8.98 11.42 -27.94
N ASN A 315 -9.93 11.91 -27.16
CA ASN A 315 -11.13 11.20 -26.76
C ASN A 315 -12.25 11.46 -27.78
N LEU A 316 -12.47 10.48 -28.66
CA LEU A 316 -13.38 10.55 -29.81
C LEU A 316 -14.85 10.65 -29.37
N LYS A 317 -15.20 10.11 -28.20
CA LYS A 317 -16.56 10.18 -27.64
C LYS A 317 -16.90 11.53 -27.02
N LYS A 318 -15.89 12.26 -26.52
CA LYS A 318 -16.04 13.58 -25.88
C LYS A 318 -15.67 14.75 -26.80
N ASN A 319 -15.07 14.47 -27.96
CA ASN A 319 -14.41 15.47 -28.82
C ASN A 319 -13.40 16.34 -28.04
N LEU A 320 -12.64 15.68 -27.15
CA LEU A 320 -11.64 16.30 -26.27
C LEU A 320 -10.24 15.85 -26.71
N SER A 321 -9.26 16.75 -26.70
CA SER A 321 -7.87 16.44 -26.98
C SER A 321 -6.97 16.97 -25.87
N VAL A 322 -5.97 16.19 -25.48
CA VAL A 322 -4.81 16.64 -24.70
C VAL A 322 -3.60 16.56 -25.63
N ALA A 323 -2.92 17.68 -25.81
CA ALA A 323 -1.68 17.78 -26.58
C ALA A 323 -0.47 17.60 -25.65
N PHE A 324 0.61 17.06 -26.21
CA PHE A 324 1.85 16.77 -25.49
C PHE A 324 2.99 17.55 -26.15
N SER A 325 3.66 18.41 -25.39
CA SER A 325 4.89 19.09 -25.82
C SER A 325 6.12 18.20 -25.63
N SER A 326 6.05 17.25 -24.67
CA SER A 326 6.98 16.14 -24.55
C SER A 326 6.35 14.97 -23.81
N GLN A 327 6.81 13.76 -24.13
CA GLN A 327 6.63 12.58 -23.31
C GLN A 327 7.85 11.68 -23.46
N GLY A 328 8.39 11.18 -22.34
CA GLY A 328 9.52 10.26 -22.36
C GLY A 328 10.22 10.10 -21.00
N PHE A 329 11.37 9.43 -21.03
CA PHE A 329 12.21 9.28 -19.84
C PHE A 329 13.19 10.45 -19.68
N TYR A 330 13.25 10.97 -18.46
CA TYR A 330 14.26 11.90 -17.98
C TYR A 330 14.92 11.31 -16.72
N TRP A 331 16.00 11.92 -16.25
CA TRP A 331 16.66 11.53 -15.01
C TRP A 331 17.19 12.73 -14.25
N TYR A 332 17.12 12.65 -12.93
CA TYR A 332 17.83 13.53 -12.02
C TYR A 332 19.16 12.89 -11.63
N GLN A 333 20.23 13.69 -11.63
CA GLN A 333 21.49 13.32 -11.00
C GLN A 333 21.33 13.38 -9.48
N SER A 334 21.59 12.28 -8.79
CA SER A 334 21.64 12.24 -7.33
C SER A 334 22.70 13.19 -6.78
N PHE A 335 22.37 14.01 -5.78
CA PHE A 335 23.35 14.86 -5.10
C PHE A 335 24.40 13.98 -4.37
N PRO A 336 25.69 14.08 -4.70
CA PRO A 336 26.75 13.27 -4.11
C PRO A 336 27.23 13.88 -2.80
N GLY A 337 26.36 13.80 -1.78
CA GLY A 337 26.59 14.37 -0.46
C GLY A 337 27.59 13.58 0.39
N ASN A 338 28.05 14.22 1.47
CA ASN A 338 28.84 13.57 2.52
C ASN A 338 28.14 13.60 3.89
N ASN A 339 26.88 14.07 3.93
CA ASN A 339 25.98 14.10 5.08
C ASN A 339 26.50 14.86 6.32
N SER A 340 27.62 15.58 6.21
CA SER A 340 28.24 16.31 7.33
C SER A 340 27.45 17.52 7.80
N ARG A 341 26.61 18.10 6.93
CA ARG A 341 25.68 19.21 7.20
C ARG A 341 24.51 19.13 6.21
N SER A 342 23.42 19.85 6.50
CA SER A 342 22.23 19.98 5.64
C SER A 342 22.58 20.25 4.17
N GLU A 343 23.49 21.20 3.92
CA GLU A 343 23.93 21.63 2.60
C GLU A 343 24.62 20.50 1.80
N PHE A 344 25.14 19.49 2.49
CA PHE A 344 25.85 18.33 1.94
C PHE A 344 25.09 17.00 2.09
N GLN A 345 23.77 17.04 2.34
CA GLN A 345 22.92 15.85 2.34
C GLN A 345 22.94 15.14 0.98
N ALA A 346 23.13 13.83 0.98
CA ALA A 346 23.09 12.98 -0.20
C ALA A 346 21.66 12.52 -0.56
N SER A 347 21.46 12.18 -1.82
CA SER A 347 20.30 11.38 -2.26
C SER A 347 20.60 9.90 -2.01
N GLY A 348 19.72 9.20 -1.28
CA GLY A 348 19.93 7.82 -0.82
C GLY A 348 18.63 7.02 -0.79
N ALA A 349 18.46 6.11 0.17
CA ALA A 349 17.27 5.25 0.23
C ALA A 349 16.00 6.04 0.59
N TYR A 350 16.10 6.99 1.53
CA TYR A 350 15.00 7.82 2.01
C TYR A 350 14.89 9.13 1.23
N ILE A 351 16.02 9.83 1.11
CA ILE A 351 16.12 11.18 0.56
C ILE A 351 16.14 11.14 -0.95
N PHE A 352 15.32 12.00 -1.57
CA PHE A 352 15.52 12.45 -2.94
C PHE A 352 16.07 13.88 -2.89
N ARG A 353 17.31 14.04 -3.35
CA ARG A 353 17.93 15.35 -3.54
C ARG A 353 18.62 15.40 -4.91
N PRO A 354 18.04 16.09 -5.90
CA PRO A 354 18.67 16.23 -7.20
C PRO A 354 19.82 17.25 -7.13
N LEU A 355 20.90 17.04 -7.89
CA LEU A 355 22.03 17.97 -7.94
C LEU A 355 21.66 19.32 -8.58
N THR A 356 20.67 19.33 -9.49
CA THR A 356 20.07 20.55 -10.06
C THR A 356 18.56 20.32 -10.27
N PRO A 357 17.72 21.36 -10.26
CA PRO A 357 16.28 21.21 -10.46
C PRO A 357 15.88 20.76 -11.89
N ASN A 358 16.83 20.72 -12.83
CA ASN A 358 16.60 20.33 -14.21
C ASN A 358 16.84 18.81 -14.40
N ALA A 359 15.80 18.07 -14.78
CA ALA A 359 15.93 16.69 -15.23
C ALA A 359 16.55 16.64 -16.64
N LEU A 360 17.47 15.72 -16.87
CA LEU A 360 18.13 15.51 -18.15
C LEU A 360 17.41 14.40 -18.93
N PRO A 361 17.20 14.50 -20.26
CA PRO A 361 16.59 13.41 -21.02
C PRO A 361 17.49 12.16 -21.02
N VAL A 362 16.89 10.98 -20.92
CA VAL A 362 17.61 9.68 -20.92
C VAL A 362 18.19 9.35 -22.31
N SER A 363 17.65 9.94 -23.38
CA SER A 363 18.27 9.99 -24.70
C SER A 363 17.78 11.22 -25.48
N GLN A 364 18.65 11.77 -26.33
CA GLN A 364 18.32 12.83 -27.29
C GLN A 364 17.72 12.28 -28.59
N THR A 365 17.79 10.96 -28.80
CA THR A 365 17.23 10.26 -29.96
C THR A 365 16.44 9.06 -29.49
N ARG A 366 15.40 8.68 -30.24
CA ARG A 366 14.62 7.48 -29.99
C ARG A 366 14.17 6.89 -31.32
N SER A 367 13.75 5.64 -31.30
CA SER A 367 13.18 4.96 -32.47
C SER A 367 11.81 4.40 -32.12
N ILE A 368 10.86 4.60 -33.03
CA ILE A 368 9.50 4.09 -32.95
C ILE A 368 9.32 2.92 -33.93
N THR A 369 8.53 1.92 -33.54
CA THR A 369 8.08 0.84 -34.43
C THR A 369 6.64 0.53 -34.06
N CYS A 370 5.73 0.69 -35.03
CA CYS A 370 4.30 0.58 -34.76
C CYS A 370 3.71 -0.71 -35.33
N ILE A 371 2.89 -1.34 -34.50
CA ILE A 371 2.28 -2.67 -34.70
C ILE A 371 0.77 -2.47 -34.80
N LYS A 372 0.17 -2.94 -35.90
CA LYS A 372 -1.26 -2.79 -36.20
C LYS A 372 -2.00 -4.12 -36.18
N GLY A 373 -2.35 -4.56 -34.98
CA GLY A 373 -3.32 -5.62 -34.78
C GLY A 373 -4.76 -5.11 -34.68
N ASP A 374 -5.70 -6.04 -34.78
CA ASP A 374 -7.15 -5.83 -34.65
C ASP A 374 -7.62 -5.79 -33.19
N ASN A 375 -7.03 -6.60 -32.30
CA ASN A 375 -7.26 -6.58 -30.85
C ASN A 375 -6.40 -5.50 -30.16
N VAL A 376 -5.21 -5.21 -30.68
CA VAL A 376 -4.26 -4.29 -30.05
C VAL A 376 -3.33 -3.62 -31.05
N GLN A 377 -3.15 -2.31 -30.87
CA GLN A 377 -2.19 -1.51 -31.62
C GLN A 377 -1.14 -0.96 -30.65
N THR A 378 0.14 -1.15 -30.95
CA THR A 378 1.23 -0.79 -30.03
C THR A 378 2.32 0.02 -30.76
N ALA A 379 2.70 1.15 -30.17
CA ALA A 379 3.92 1.88 -30.50
C ALA A 379 5.05 1.43 -29.56
N ILE A 380 6.05 0.72 -30.09
CA ILE A 380 7.27 0.37 -29.33
C ILE A 380 8.27 1.51 -29.52
N ILE A 381 8.61 2.19 -28.43
CA ILE A 381 9.57 3.31 -28.40
C ILE A 381 10.82 2.86 -27.66
N THR A 382 11.97 2.90 -28.33
CA THR A 382 13.28 2.59 -27.74
C THR A 382 14.12 3.86 -27.68
N PHE A 383 14.48 4.30 -26.47
CA PHE A 383 15.26 5.51 -26.22
C PHE A 383 16.77 5.20 -26.27
N ASN A 384 17.19 4.12 -25.60
CA ASN A 384 18.54 3.58 -25.64
C ASN A 384 18.50 2.08 -25.24
N ASP A 385 19.65 1.44 -25.05
CA ASP A 385 19.74 0.01 -24.70
C ASP A 385 19.16 -0.38 -23.32
N TRP A 386 18.90 0.58 -22.42
CA TRP A 386 18.38 0.37 -21.06
C TRP A 386 17.05 1.08 -20.77
N ALA A 387 16.43 1.75 -21.75
CA ALA A 387 15.18 2.49 -21.56
C ALA A 387 14.24 2.37 -22.77
N SER A 388 13.03 1.85 -22.55
CA SER A 388 12.02 1.65 -23.60
C SER A 388 10.58 1.61 -23.06
N GLN A 389 9.61 1.85 -23.95
CA GLN A 389 8.16 1.84 -23.66
C GLN A 389 7.39 1.10 -24.76
N GLU A 390 6.36 0.35 -24.37
CA GLU A 390 5.35 -0.25 -25.25
C GLU A 390 4.01 0.47 -25.00
N ILE A 391 3.71 1.50 -25.79
CA ILE A 391 2.48 2.28 -25.65
C ILE A 391 1.38 1.59 -26.46
N SER A 392 0.40 1.00 -25.79
CA SER A 392 -0.62 0.12 -26.36
C SER A 392 -2.03 0.71 -26.23
N LEU A 393 -2.81 0.60 -27.30
CA LEU A 393 -4.24 0.85 -27.33
C LEU A 393 -4.96 -0.44 -27.75
N TYR A 394 -5.73 -1.01 -26.83
CA TYR A 394 -6.53 -2.20 -27.05
C TYR A 394 -7.88 -1.86 -27.72
N ASP A 395 -8.47 -2.81 -28.43
CA ASP A 395 -9.83 -2.66 -28.94
C ASP A 395 -10.85 -2.52 -27.79
N GLU A 396 -11.85 -1.65 -27.98
CA GLU A 396 -12.80 -1.20 -26.94
C GLU A 396 -12.18 -0.54 -25.68
N GLY A 397 -10.85 -0.42 -25.59
CA GLY A 397 -10.15 0.19 -24.47
C GLY A 397 -10.47 1.68 -24.26
N GLU A 398 -10.68 2.08 -23.01
CA GLU A 398 -11.06 3.44 -22.60
C GLU A 398 -9.88 4.25 -22.00
N PHE A 399 -8.66 3.70 -22.07
CA PHE A 399 -7.40 4.30 -21.60
C PHE A 399 -6.24 3.83 -22.49
N VAL A 400 -5.09 4.50 -22.40
CA VAL A 400 -3.84 4.10 -23.07
C VAL A 400 -2.93 3.39 -22.07
N GLU A 401 -2.43 2.20 -22.39
CA GLU A 401 -1.47 1.47 -21.56
C GLU A 401 -0.03 1.87 -21.96
N VAL A 402 0.76 2.41 -21.03
CA VAL A 402 2.19 2.65 -21.20
C VAL A 402 2.93 1.62 -20.35
N GLU A 403 3.37 0.53 -20.97
CA GLU A 403 4.24 -0.44 -20.30
C GLU A 403 5.71 -0.03 -20.49
N TRP A 404 6.40 0.29 -19.39
CA TRP A 404 7.76 0.82 -19.40
C TRP A 404 8.78 -0.21 -18.93
N THR A 405 10.01 -0.16 -19.46
CA THR A 405 11.17 -0.95 -19.00
C THR A 405 12.37 -0.04 -18.81
N VAL A 406 12.97 -0.05 -17.61
CA VAL A 406 14.12 0.76 -17.21
C VAL A 406 15.18 -0.10 -16.53
N GLY A 407 16.40 -0.06 -17.05
CA GLY A 407 17.59 -0.69 -16.50
C GLY A 407 18.30 -1.62 -17.50
N PRO A 408 19.57 -2.02 -17.23
CA PRO A 408 20.38 -1.63 -16.07
C PRO A 408 20.76 -0.14 -16.09
N ILE A 409 20.52 0.58 -14.99
CA ILE A 409 20.90 2.01 -14.91
C ILE A 409 22.44 2.10 -14.89
N PRO A 410 23.08 2.80 -15.84
CA PRO A 410 24.53 2.86 -15.94
C PRO A 410 25.14 3.74 -14.83
N ILE A 411 26.23 3.27 -14.22
CA ILE A 411 26.96 3.97 -13.13
C ILE A 411 28.47 4.10 -13.40
N ASN A 412 28.95 3.73 -14.59
CA ASN A 412 30.37 3.73 -14.95
C ASN A 412 31.00 5.14 -15.03
N ASP A 413 30.14 6.16 -15.00
CA ASP A 413 30.48 7.58 -14.89
C ASP A 413 30.60 8.07 -13.44
N ASN A 414 30.35 7.19 -12.45
CA ASN A 414 30.21 7.49 -11.03
C ASN A 414 29.08 8.47 -10.70
N ILE A 415 28.03 8.51 -11.52
CA ILE A 415 26.86 9.37 -11.32
C ILE A 415 25.64 8.51 -10.94
N GLY A 416 25.08 8.75 -9.75
CA GLY A 416 23.77 8.20 -9.35
C GLY A 416 22.64 8.84 -10.14
N LYS A 417 21.63 8.06 -10.52
CA LYS A 417 20.56 8.48 -11.45
C LYS A 417 19.18 8.04 -10.96
N GLU A 418 18.24 8.97 -11.04
CA GLU A 418 16.88 8.81 -10.52
C GLU A 418 15.92 9.09 -11.68
N ILE A 419 15.33 8.02 -12.22
CA ILE A 419 14.69 7.98 -13.54
C ILE A 419 13.20 8.30 -13.40
N ILE A 420 12.75 9.28 -14.16
CA ILE A 420 11.35 9.72 -14.22
C ILE A 420 10.76 9.45 -15.60
N ILE A 421 9.46 9.21 -15.66
CA ILE A 421 8.66 9.45 -16.88
C ILE A 421 7.99 10.81 -16.69
N ARG A 422 8.14 11.69 -17.68
CA ARG A 422 7.45 12.99 -17.72
C ARG A 422 6.41 13.00 -18.85
N TYR A 423 5.30 13.66 -18.57
CA TYR A 423 4.18 13.92 -19.46
C TYR A 423 3.91 15.43 -19.45
N ASP A 424 4.52 16.15 -20.39
CA ASP A 424 4.36 17.60 -20.55
C ASP A 424 3.18 17.88 -21.49
N THR A 425 2.08 18.39 -20.95
CA THR A 425 0.81 18.61 -21.67
C THR A 425 0.46 20.09 -21.84
N ASP A 426 -0.58 20.38 -22.61
CA ASP A 426 -1.12 21.73 -22.81
C ASP A 426 -2.17 22.18 -21.77
N ILE A 427 -2.37 21.43 -20.68
CA ILE A 427 -3.35 21.75 -19.63
C ILE A 427 -2.87 22.90 -18.72
N ALA A 428 -3.68 23.94 -18.57
CA ALA A 428 -3.43 25.09 -17.71
C ALA A 428 -3.67 24.76 -16.22
N SER A 429 -2.78 23.97 -15.63
CA SER A 429 -2.95 23.41 -14.28
C SER A 429 -2.79 24.39 -13.11
N GLN A 430 -2.36 25.64 -13.35
CA GLN A 430 -2.27 26.73 -12.36
C GLN A 430 -1.50 26.35 -11.08
N SER A 431 -0.37 25.66 -11.25
CA SER A 431 0.46 25.08 -10.19
C SER A 431 -0.24 24.06 -9.28
N LYS A 432 -1.44 23.57 -9.66
CA LYS A 432 -2.18 22.53 -8.96
C LYS A 432 -2.01 21.16 -9.61
N TYR A 433 -2.00 20.13 -8.78
CA TYR A 433 -2.05 18.72 -9.17
C TYR A 433 -2.71 17.93 -8.04
N TYR A 434 -3.06 16.68 -8.28
CA TYR A 434 -3.88 15.91 -7.34
C TYR A 434 -3.29 14.51 -7.20
N THR A 435 -3.05 14.05 -5.96
CA THR A 435 -2.53 12.70 -5.68
C THR A 435 -3.37 11.99 -4.64
N ASP A 436 -3.45 10.66 -4.72
CA ASP A 436 -4.11 9.87 -3.68
C ASP A 436 -3.38 9.87 -2.34
N ALA A 437 -4.13 9.55 -1.29
CA ALA A 437 -3.64 9.03 -0.02
C ALA A 437 -3.93 7.53 0.02
N ASN A 438 -2.87 6.72 0.05
CA ASN A 438 -2.92 5.25 0.13
C ASN A 438 -3.82 4.57 -0.93
N GLY A 439 -4.05 5.22 -2.08
CA GLY A 439 -4.92 4.74 -3.17
C GLY A 439 -6.40 5.15 -3.08
N ARG A 440 -6.83 5.76 -1.97
CA ARG A 440 -8.24 5.99 -1.61
C ARG A 440 -8.69 7.45 -1.80
N GLU A 441 -8.75 8.28 -0.77
CA GLU A 441 -9.07 9.70 -0.94
C GLU A 441 -7.99 10.45 -1.74
N VAL A 442 -8.35 11.56 -2.38
CA VAL A 442 -7.42 12.42 -3.13
C VAL A 442 -7.28 13.79 -2.46
N LEU A 443 -6.07 14.35 -2.52
CA LEU A 443 -5.75 15.69 -2.03
C LEU A 443 -5.33 16.61 -3.17
N GLU A 444 -5.85 17.84 -3.18
CA GLU A 444 -5.28 18.91 -3.99
C GLU A 444 -3.88 19.25 -3.44
N ARG A 445 -2.88 19.15 -4.29
CA ARG A 445 -1.50 19.58 -4.09
C ARG A 445 -1.30 20.88 -4.85
N LYS A 446 -0.48 21.78 -4.31
CA LYS A 446 -0.06 23.01 -4.98
C LYS A 446 1.46 23.14 -4.87
N ARG A 447 2.11 23.37 -6.00
CA ARG A 447 3.57 23.54 -6.07
C ARG A 447 4.01 24.73 -5.21
N ASP A 448 5.11 24.54 -4.48
CA ASP A 448 5.74 25.51 -3.59
C ASP A 448 4.81 26.11 -2.52
N TYR A 449 3.85 25.30 -2.03
CA TYR A 449 2.86 25.71 -1.04
C TYR A 449 2.63 24.65 0.05
N ARG A 450 2.23 25.12 1.23
CA ARG A 450 1.68 24.33 2.34
C ARG A 450 0.51 25.12 2.96
N PRO A 451 -0.61 24.49 3.35
CA PRO A 451 -1.77 25.22 3.85
C PRO A 451 -1.69 25.55 5.36
N THR A 452 -0.76 24.91 6.09
CA THR A 452 -0.69 24.92 7.55
C THR A 452 0.43 25.81 8.13
N TRP A 453 1.44 26.18 7.33
CA TRP A 453 2.51 27.12 7.72
C TRP A 453 3.05 27.94 6.53
N ASN A 454 3.89 28.94 6.80
CA ASN A 454 4.45 29.84 5.78
C ASN A 454 5.69 29.22 5.10
N TYR A 455 5.45 28.21 4.27
CA TYR A 455 6.49 27.44 3.57
C TYR A 455 7.40 28.31 2.69
N THR A 456 8.70 28.05 2.76
CA THR A 456 9.72 28.62 1.86
C THR A 456 10.34 27.48 1.06
N ALA A 457 10.19 27.52 -0.27
CA ALA A 457 10.69 26.46 -1.15
C ALA A 457 12.23 26.50 -1.25
N VAL A 458 12.91 25.56 -0.58
CA VAL A 458 14.37 25.39 -0.64
C VAL A 458 14.75 24.33 -1.69
N GLU A 459 14.06 23.20 -1.72
CA GLU A 459 14.19 22.16 -2.75
C GLU A 459 12.93 22.16 -3.62
N THR A 460 12.95 22.90 -4.74
CA THR A 460 11.78 23.09 -5.63
C THR A 460 11.33 21.83 -6.38
N VAL A 461 12.14 20.77 -6.38
CA VAL A 461 11.76 19.45 -6.93
C VAL A 461 11.25 18.52 -5.83
N SER A 462 12.12 18.05 -4.93
CA SER A 462 11.72 17.05 -3.92
C SER A 462 10.73 17.58 -2.88
N GLY A 463 10.75 18.88 -2.57
CA GLY A 463 9.70 19.53 -1.77
C GLY A 463 8.31 19.58 -2.43
N ASN A 464 8.20 19.14 -3.69
CA ASN A 464 6.97 19.02 -4.47
C ASN A 464 6.73 17.59 -4.99
N TYR A 465 7.45 16.59 -4.46
CA TYR A 465 7.14 15.18 -4.67
C TYR A 465 6.18 14.68 -3.60
N TYR A 466 5.18 13.92 -4.02
CA TYR A 466 4.18 13.28 -3.16
C TYR A 466 4.07 11.78 -3.52
N PRO A 467 3.61 10.93 -2.60
CA PRO A 467 3.33 9.54 -2.92
C PRO A 467 2.12 9.42 -3.86
N ILE A 468 2.19 8.41 -4.72
CA ILE A 468 1.16 8.01 -5.67
C ILE A 468 1.00 6.49 -5.54
N ASN A 469 -0.08 6.01 -4.92
CA ASN A 469 -0.32 4.56 -4.75
C ASN A 469 -1.29 4.00 -5.81
N SER A 470 -1.93 4.87 -6.58
CA SER A 470 -2.90 4.52 -7.61
C SER A 470 -3.08 5.55 -8.73
N ARG A 471 -2.97 6.86 -8.44
CA ARG A 471 -3.37 7.93 -9.37
C ARG A 471 -2.71 9.30 -9.09
N ILE A 472 -2.33 10.00 -10.15
CA ILE A 472 -2.00 11.44 -10.16
C ILE A 472 -2.71 12.12 -11.33
N TRP A 473 -3.18 13.36 -11.17
CA TRP A 473 -3.72 14.13 -12.29
C TRP A 473 -3.45 15.64 -12.22
N ILE A 474 -3.59 16.27 -13.37
CA ILE A 474 -3.72 17.72 -13.58
C ILE A 474 -5.01 18.00 -14.35
N LYS A 475 -5.61 19.17 -14.13
CA LYS A 475 -6.84 19.58 -14.82
C LYS A 475 -6.95 21.09 -14.95
N GLU A 476 -7.74 21.49 -15.93
CA GLU A 476 -8.38 22.80 -16.07
C GLU A 476 -9.91 22.62 -15.98
N ASP A 477 -10.71 23.57 -16.48
CA ASP A 477 -12.17 23.58 -16.28
C ASP A 477 -12.89 22.44 -17.06
N ASP A 478 -12.46 22.15 -18.29
CA ASP A 478 -13.11 21.18 -19.18
C ASP A 478 -12.24 19.95 -19.54
N ARG A 479 -10.94 19.97 -19.22
CA ARG A 479 -9.99 18.87 -19.50
C ARG A 479 -9.22 18.41 -18.26
N GLN A 480 -9.11 17.09 -18.08
CA GLN A 480 -8.28 16.44 -17.06
C GLN A 480 -7.42 15.34 -17.70
N PHE A 481 -6.12 15.35 -17.40
CA PHE A 481 -5.18 14.29 -17.74
C PHE A 481 -4.77 13.53 -16.48
N THR A 482 -5.09 12.23 -16.42
CA THR A 482 -4.83 11.36 -15.27
C THR A 482 -3.90 10.22 -15.65
N VAL A 483 -2.92 9.95 -14.78
CA VAL A 483 -2.00 8.82 -14.87
C VAL A 483 -2.28 7.89 -13.68
N LEU A 484 -2.51 6.61 -13.95
CA LEU A 484 -2.63 5.55 -12.93
C LEU A 484 -1.34 4.75 -12.86
N THR A 485 -0.95 4.27 -11.67
CA THR A 485 0.31 3.55 -11.43
C THR A 485 0.07 2.09 -11.01
N ASP A 486 0.93 1.15 -11.43
CA ASP A 486 0.82 -0.27 -11.05
C ASP A 486 1.53 -0.63 -9.72
N ARG A 487 2.09 0.38 -9.06
CA ARG A 487 2.83 0.33 -7.78
C ARG A 487 2.80 1.70 -7.09
N SER A 488 3.36 1.77 -5.89
CA SER A 488 3.67 3.03 -5.20
C SER A 488 4.84 3.72 -5.88
N GLU A 489 4.70 5.00 -6.24
CA GLU A 489 5.73 5.81 -6.90
C GLU A 489 5.72 7.24 -6.35
N GLY A 490 6.86 7.93 -6.38
CA GLY A 490 6.95 9.36 -6.07
C GLY A 490 6.75 10.20 -7.32
N GLY A 491 5.95 11.26 -7.25
CA GLY A 491 5.75 12.17 -8.39
C GLY A 491 5.10 13.50 -8.02
N GLY A 492 4.92 14.36 -9.01
CA GLY A 492 4.37 15.70 -8.84
C GLY A 492 4.26 16.50 -10.15
N SER A 493 3.93 17.79 -10.03
CA SER A 493 3.81 18.74 -11.15
C SER A 493 4.80 19.90 -10.96
N ILE A 494 6.05 19.67 -11.36
CA ILE A 494 7.18 20.62 -11.16
C ILE A 494 7.08 21.86 -12.07
N GLN A 495 6.34 21.75 -13.18
CA GLN A 495 5.93 22.87 -14.04
C GLN A 495 4.46 22.71 -14.43
N ASP A 496 3.78 23.81 -14.77
CA ASP A 496 2.37 23.77 -15.18
C ASP A 496 2.20 22.96 -16.48
N GLY A 497 1.07 22.26 -16.60
CA GLY A 497 0.82 21.30 -17.68
C GLY A 497 1.59 19.98 -17.57
N SER A 498 2.53 19.83 -16.62
CA SER A 498 3.36 18.64 -16.50
C SER A 498 2.94 17.70 -15.37
N ILE A 499 3.05 16.39 -15.61
CA ILE A 499 3.14 15.35 -14.58
C ILE A 499 4.49 14.64 -14.75
N GLU A 500 5.22 14.46 -13.66
CA GLU A 500 6.33 13.51 -13.62
C GLU A 500 6.19 12.49 -12.49
N ILE A 501 6.63 11.26 -12.76
CA ILE A 501 6.58 10.11 -11.85
C ILE A 501 7.94 9.41 -11.92
N MET A 502 8.57 9.17 -10.78
CA MET A 502 9.85 8.47 -10.66
C MET A 502 9.61 6.95 -10.61
N VAL A 503 10.20 6.24 -11.57
CA VAL A 503 9.91 4.82 -11.85
C VAL A 503 11.06 3.87 -11.44
N HIS A 504 12.29 4.39 -11.32
CA HIS A 504 13.45 3.63 -10.85
C HIS A 504 14.54 4.58 -10.31
N ARG A 505 15.34 4.14 -9.34
CA ARG A 505 16.43 4.91 -8.70
C ARG A 505 17.67 4.05 -8.54
N ARG A 506 18.85 4.61 -8.81
CA ARG A 506 20.14 3.99 -8.49
C ARG A 506 21.12 5.04 -7.94
N THR A 507 21.25 5.12 -6.62
CA THR A 507 22.18 6.04 -5.95
C THR A 507 23.54 5.37 -5.75
N LEU A 508 24.57 6.18 -5.48
CA LEU A 508 25.94 5.73 -5.22
C LEU A 508 26.45 6.13 -3.83
N ASN A 509 25.61 6.82 -3.04
CA ASN A 509 25.88 7.20 -1.66
C ASN A 509 24.71 6.76 -0.78
N ASP A 510 25.03 6.47 0.48
CA ASP A 510 24.09 6.37 1.59
C ASP A 510 23.69 7.80 2.02
N ASP A 511 22.45 7.99 2.47
CA ASP A 511 21.92 9.26 3.00
C ASP A 511 22.11 9.41 4.52
N SER A 512 22.72 8.41 5.17
CA SER A 512 23.14 8.37 6.58
C SER A 512 22.03 8.55 7.60
N LEU A 513 20.88 7.95 7.29
CA LEU A 513 19.68 7.90 8.13
C LEU A 513 19.48 6.55 8.84
N GLY A 514 20.37 5.58 8.63
CA GLY A 514 20.43 4.33 9.40
C GLY A 514 20.87 3.11 8.60
N VAL A 515 20.53 3.05 7.31
CA VAL A 515 20.77 1.88 6.44
C VAL A 515 22.26 1.59 6.25
N GLY A 516 23.09 2.60 5.98
CA GLY A 516 24.52 2.44 5.75
C GLY A 516 24.85 1.73 4.43
N GLU A 517 23.94 1.78 3.45
CA GLU A 517 24.10 1.20 2.10
C GLU A 517 23.51 2.16 1.06
N PRO A 518 24.18 2.40 -0.09
CA PRO A 518 23.58 3.13 -1.20
C PRO A 518 22.48 2.29 -1.86
N LEU A 519 21.46 2.94 -2.43
CA LEU A 519 20.39 2.28 -3.18
C LEU A 519 20.92 1.83 -4.56
N ASN A 520 21.69 0.74 -4.57
CA ASN A 520 22.47 0.26 -5.70
C ASN A 520 22.07 -1.19 -6.08
N GLU A 521 20.77 -1.41 -6.30
CA GLU A 521 20.19 -2.74 -6.52
C GLU A 521 20.80 -3.45 -7.75
N THR A 522 21.16 -4.72 -7.58
CA THR A 522 21.72 -5.57 -8.65
C THR A 522 21.04 -6.93 -8.71
N ALA A 523 20.99 -7.52 -9.90
CA ALA A 523 20.48 -8.86 -10.16
C ALA A 523 21.23 -9.49 -11.35
N TYR A 524 21.48 -10.80 -11.30
CA TYR A 524 22.17 -11.55 -12.37
C TYR A 524 23.56 -10.99 -12.79
N GLY A 525 24.22 -10.23 -11.91
CA GLY A 525 25.51 -9.58 -12.17
C GLY A 525 25.42 -8.16 -12.75
N GLU A 526 24.22 -7.64 -13.03
CA GLU A 526 23.99 -6.31 -13.58
C GLU A 526 23.13 -5.45 -12.64
N GLY A 527 22.97 -4.15 -12.96
CA GLY A 527 22.04 -3.28 -12.24
C GLY A 527 20.58 -3.72 -12.47
N LEU A 528 19.74 -3.66 -11.43
CA LEU A 528 18.37 -4.17 -11.48
C LEU A 528 17.56 -3.52 -12.63
N VAL A 529 16.86 -4.36 -13.40
CA VAL A 529 15.94 -3.95 -14.47
C VAL A 529 14.51 -4.04 -13.97
N ILE A 530 13.75 -2.96 -14.11
CA ILE A 530 12.36 -2.87 -13.64
C ILE A 530 11.43 -2.65 -14.84
N ARG A 531 10.32 -3.40 -14.86
CA ARG A 531 9.19 -3.21 -15.78
C ARG A 531 7.95 -2.79 -14.99
N GLY A 532 7.17 -1.86 -15.51
CA GLY A 532 5.91 -1.41 -14.91
C GLY A 532 4.94 -0.81 -15.91
N ARG A 533 3.81 -0.32 -15.40
CA ARG A 533 2.69 0.16 -16.23
C ARG A 533 2.09 1.43 -15.68
N HIS A 534 1.86 2.38 -16.58
CA HIS A 534 0.91 3.46 -16.35
C HIS A 534 -0.32 3.32 -17.25
N PHE A 535 -1.50 3.68 -16.77
CA PHE A 535 -2.67 3.91 -17.63
C PHE A 535 -2.93 5.41 -17.75
N LEU A 536 -3.08 5.90 -18.99
CA LEU A 536 -3.34 7.32 -19.29
C LEU A 536 -4.81 7.52 -19.66
N ILE A 537 -5.45 8.53 -19.04
CA ILE A 537 -6.85 8.89 -19.24
C ILE A 537 -6.95 10.38 -19.58
N ALA A 538 -7.69 10.69 -20.65
CA ALA A 538 -8.03 12.05 -21.07
C ALA A 538 -9.57 12.18 -21.13
N GLU A 539 -10.14 12.89 -20.16
CA GLU A 539 -11.59 13.04 -19.95
C GLU A 539 -11.89 14.43 -19.35
N PRO A 540 -13.12 14.95 -19.46
CA PRO A 540 -13.54 16.12 -18.68
C PRO A 540 -13.57 15.80 -17.18
N PRO A 541 -13.27 16.77 -16.29
CA PRO A 541 -13.27 16.54 -14.84
C PRO A 541 -14.56 15.88 -14.32
N ALA A 542 -15.72 16.29 -14.84
CA ALA A 542 -17.05 15.81 -14.43
C ALA A 542 -17.36 14.34 -14.78
N SER A 543 -16.53 13.67 -15.58
CA SER A 543 -16.66 12.22 -15.84
C SER A 543 -15.37 11.43 -15.67
N SER A 544 -14.24 12.08 -15.37
CA SER A 544 -12.95 11.42 -15.17
C SER A 544 -12.95 10.42 -14.01
N ALA A 545 -13.72 10.69 -12.95
CA ALA A 545 -13.81 9.82 -11.76
C ALA A 545 -14.24 8.39 -12.09
N ARG A 546 -15.26 8.20 -12.94
CA ARG A 546 -15.69 6.89 -13.46
C ARG A 546 -14.51 6.09 -14.01
N TYR A 547 -13.62 6.75 -14.75
CA TYR A 547 -12.49 6.11 -15.43
C TYR A 547 -11.32 5.86 -14.48
N HIS A 548 -10.90 6.84 -13.68
CA HIS A 548 -9.75 6.64 -12.79
C HIS A 548 -10.07 5.74 -11.59
N ARG A 549 -11.28 5.82 -11.01
CA ARG A 549 -11.70 4.93 -9.90
C ARG A 549 -11.73 3.48 -10.37
N VAL A 550 -12.51 3.17 -11.42
CA VAL A 550 -12.64 1.80 -11.95
C VAL A 550 -11.33 1.31 -12.58
N GLY A 551 -10.58 2.17 -13.26
CA GLY A 551 -9.29 1.85 -13.88
C GLY A 551 -8.23 1.44 -12.85
N ALA A 552 -8.10 2.18 -11.75
CA ALA A 552 -7.18 1.82 -10.66
C ALA A 552 -7.59 0.51 -9.99
N GLN A 553 -8.89 0.29 -9.78
CA GLN A 553 -9.38 -0.96 -9.21
C GLN A 553 -9.08 -2.17 -10.13
N ARG A 554 -9.18 -2.00 -11.46
CA ARG A 554 -8.80 -3.03 -12.45
C ARG A 554 -7.29 -3.26 -12.55
N LEU A 555 -6.46 -2.29 -12.16
CA LEU A 555 -4.99 -2.39 -12.16
C LEU A 555 -4.48 -3.08 -10.87
N TYR A 556 -5.09 -2.78 -9.72
CA TYR A 556 -4.81 -3.42 -8.44
C TYR A 556 -5.40 -4.84 -8.35
N MET A 557 -6.71 -4.97 -8.60
CA MET A 557 -7.46 -6.24 -8.62
C MET A 557 -7.56 -6.80 -10.05
N HIS A 558 -6.42 -6.86 -10.75
CA HIS A 558 -6.40 -7.39 -12.13
C HIS A 558 -6.75 -8.89 -12.15
N PRO A 559 -7.32 -9.42 -13.26
CA PRO A 559 -7.56 -10.85 -13.37
C PRO A 559 -6.30 -11.69 -13.14
N VAL A 560 -6.46 -12.83 -12.45
CA VAL A 560 -5.38 -13.76 -12.13
C VAL A 560 -5.51 -15.01 -12.99
N ALA A 561 -4.42 -15.36 -13.68
CA ALA A 561 -4.36 -16.49 -14.61
C ALA A 561 -3.72 -17.71 -13.97
N THR A 562 -4.47 -18.81 -13.88
CA THR A 562 -3.87 -20.15 -13.75
C THR A 562 -3.74 -20.82 -15.11
N PHE A 563 -2.76 -21.70 -15.20
CA PHE A 563 -2.45 -22.49 -16.38
C PHE A 563 -2.56 -23.97 -16.02
N ALA A 564 -2.96 -24.81 -16.98
CA ALA A 564 -2.85 -26.25 -16.84
C ALA A 564 -2.46 -26.91 -18.17
N ILE A 565 -1.53 -27.86 -18.10
CA ILE A 565 -1.23 -28.75 -19.22
C ILE A 565 -2.42 -29.71 -19.35
N ASN A 566 -3.06 -29.74 -20.52
CA ASN A 566 -4.25 -30.53 -20.75
C ASN A 566 -4.03 -31.45 -21.96
N LEU A 567 -4.17 -32.76 -21.78
CA LEU A 567 -4.02 -33.73 -22.88
C LEU A 567 -5.33 -33.93 -23.68
N GLN A 568 -6.47 -33.58 -23.08
CA GLN A 568 -7.81 -33.72 -23.67
C GLN A 568 -8.11 -32.59 -24.66
N ASP A 569 -8.94 -32.88 -25.66
CA ASP A 569 -9.60 -31.87 -26.50
C ASP A 569 -10.69 -31.10 -25.73
N TYR A 570 -11.20 -30.05 -26.35
CA TYR A 570 -12.31 -29.25 -25.84
C TYR A 570 -13.55 -30.09 -25.55
N ASP A 571 -13.94 -31.02 -26.42
CA ASP A 571 -15.18 -31.81 -26.25
C ASP A 571 -15.06 -32.76 -25.05
N SER A 572 -13.94 -33.49 -24.95
CA SER A 572 -13.66 -34.37 -23.80
C SER A 572 -13.57 -33.60 -22.48
N TYR A 573 -12.92 -32.43 -22.47
CA TYR A 573 -12.81 -31.58 -21.27
C TYR A 573 -14.17 -30.98 -20.89
N SER A 574 -14.92 -30.47 -21.86
CA SER A 574 -16.21 -29.81 -21.64
C SER A 574 -17.34 -30.77 -21.29
N ALA A 575 -17.22 -32.06 -21.56
CA ALA A 575 -18.12 -33.07 -21.01
C ALA A 575 -18.11 -33.09 -19.47
N VAL A 576 -16.94 -32.92 -18.82
CA VAL A 576 -16.75 -33.19 -17.38
C VAL A 576 -16.44 -31.97 -16.50
N TYR A 577 -15.92 -30.88 -17.06
CA TYR A 577 -15.59 -29.65 -16.32
C TYR A 577 -16.44 -28.45 -16.77
N ARG A 578 -16.51 -27.40 -15.95
CA ARG A 578 -17.10 -26.09 -16.27
C ARG A 578 -16.06 -25.22 -16.98
N GLN A 579 -16.48 -24.54 -18.05
CA GLN A 579 -15.65 -23.62 -18.84
C GLN A 579 -15.82 -22.17 -18.36
N SER A 580 -16.95 -21.86 -17.74
CA SER A 580 -17.29 -20.57 -17.16
C SER A 580 -18.08 -20.78 -15.88
N TRP A 581 -17.87 -19.91 -14.90
CA TRP A 581 -18.62 -19.89 -13.64
C TRP A 581 -18.55 -18.51 -12.98
N SER A 582 -19.58 -18.15 -12.22
CA SER A 582 -19.61 -16.99 -11.34
C SER A 582 -20.18 -17.38 -9.98
N ALA A 583 -19.66 -16.77 -8.94
CA ALA A 583 -20.22 -16.84 -7.59
C ALA A 583 -21.43 -15.92 -7.39
N LEU A 584 -21.66 -14.96 -8.30
CA LEU A 584 -22.77 -14.00 -8.27
C LEU A 584 -23.89 -14.44 -9.23
N THR A 585 -25.14 -14.10 -8.89
CA THR A 585 -26.29 -14.27 -9.80
C THR A 585 -26.59 -13.05 -10.65
N ASP A 586 -26.09 -11.88 -10.28
CA ASP A 586 -26.20 -10.62 -11.03
C ASP A 586 -25.01 -9.69 -10.69
N THR A 587 -24.82 -8.65 -11.48
CA THR A 587 -23.78 -7.63 -11.33
C THR A 587 -24.15 -6.58 -10.28
N LEU A 588 -23.14 -5.86 -9.76
CA LEU A 588 -23.34 -4.80 -8.77
C LEU A 588 -23.00 -3.41 -9.32
N PRO A 589 -23.57 -2.33 -8.73
CA PRO A 589 -23.27 -0.96 -9.13
C PRO A 589 -21.77 -0.66 -9.13
N LEU A 590 -21.29 0.07 -10.15
CA LEU A 590 -19.87 0.36 -10.35
C LEU A 590 -19.19 1.13 -9.20
N ASN A 591 -19.95 1.77 -8.33
CA ASN A 591 -19.42 2.45 -7.13
C ASN A 591 -19.25 1.54 -5.91
N VAL A 592 -19.67 0.28 -5.97
CA VAL A 592 -19.42 -0.73 -4.92
C VAL A 592 -18.16 -1.53 -5.25
N HIS A 593 -17.35 -1.84 -4.23
CA HIS A 593 -16.26 -2.82 -4.32
C HIS A 593 -16.34 -3.84 -3.16
N LEU A 594 -15.94 -5.09 -3.44
CA LEU A 594 -15.81 -6.17 -2.45
C LEU A 594 -14.36 -6.21 -1.96
N LEU A 595 -14.08 -5.44 -0.92
CA LEU A 595 -12.73 -5.22 -0.39
C LEU A 595 -12.13 -6.48 0.26
N THR A 596 -12.95 -7.27 0.95
CA THR A 596 -12.54 -8.53 1.58
C THR A 596 -13.65 -9.56 1.46
N LEU A 597 -13.31 -10.77 1.00
CA LEU A 597 -14.04 -12.00 1.33
C LEU A 597 -12.99 -13.00 1.84
N ASP A 598 -13.06 -13.37 3.11
CA ASP A 598 -12.23 -14.40 3.71
C ASP A 598 -13.09 -15.43 4.46
N GLN A 599 -12.63 -16.68 4.53
CA GLN A 599 -13.27 -17.74 5.29
C GLN A 599 -12.48 -17.97 6.58
N LEU A 600 -13.03 -17.46 7.68
CA LEU A 600 -12.39 -17.56 9.00
C LEU A 600 -12.75 -18.86 9.73
N GLY A 601 -13.78 -19.59 9.26
CA GLY A 601 -14.19 -20.90 9.77
C GLY A 601 -15.16 -21.64 8.83
N PRO A 602 -15.57 -22.89 9.15
CA PRO A 602 -16.32 -23.75 8.22
C PRO A 602 -17.68 -23.22 7.76
N LYS A 603 -18.24 -22.22 8.46
CA LYS A 603 -19.45 -21.46 8.06
C LYS A 603 -19.32 -19.96 8.39
N ASP A 604 -18.11 -19.49 8.61
CA ASP A 604 -17.82 -18.22 9.29
C ASP A 604 -16.89 -17.40 8.39
N TYR A 605 -17.32 -16.19 8.01
CA TYR A 605 -16.72 -15.41 6.93
C TYR A 605 -16.52 -13.95 7.34
N LEU A 606 -15.44 -13.33 6.86
CA LEU A 606 -15.21 -11.89 6.94
C LEU A 606 -15.54 -11.26 5.59
N ILE A 607 -16.49 -10.32 5.60
CA ILE A 607 -16.92 -9.59 4.42
C ILE A 607 -16.72 -8.09 4.64
N ARG A 608 -16.06 -7.43 3.69
CA ARG A 608 -16.00 -5.96 3.59
C ARG A 608 -16.51 -5.49 2.25
N VAL A 609 -17.43 -4.53 2.30
CA VAL A 609 -17.97 -3.84 1.12
C VAL A 609 -17.78 -2.35 1.28
N GLU A 610 -17.38 -1.68 0.20
CA GLU A 610 -17.04 -0.25 0.23
C GLU A 610 -17.64 0.53 -0.94
N HIS A 611 -17.78 1.84 -0.73
CA HIS A 611 -18.09 2.81 -1.78
C HIS A 611 -16.84 3.66 -2.02
N TYR A 612 -16.16 3.39 -3.14
CA TYR A 612 -14.79 3.85 -3.38
C TYR A 612 -14.70 5.14 -4.22
N PHE A 613 -15.83 5.81 -4.44
CA PHE A 613 -15.94 7.17 -4.98
C PHE A 613 -16.15 8.18 -3.85
N GLU A 614 -15.63 9.39 -4.01
CA GLU A 614 -15.81 10.51 -3.07
C GLU A 614 -17.10 11.28 -3.35
N LEU A 615 -17.48 12.21 -2.47
CA LEU A 615 -18.59 13.15 -2.69
C LEU A 615 -18.26 14.07 -3.87
N PHE A 616 -19.25 14.30 -4.75
CA PHE A 616 -19.17 15.22 -5.89
C PHE A 616 -18.10 14.91 -6.95
N GLU A 617 -17.56 13.68 -6.98
CA GLU A 617 -16.66 13.20 -8.03
C GLU A 617 -17.37 12.82 -9.35
N ASP A 618 -18.56 12.23 -9.26
CA ASP A 618 -19.38 11.78 -10.40
C ASP A 618 -20.86 11.96 -10.08
N ASP A 619 -21.62 12.59 -10.99
CA ASP A 619 -23.05 12.90 -10.82
C ASP A 619 -23.94 11.69 -10.51
N THR A 620 -23.49 10.46 -10.77
CA THR A 620 -24.23 9.22 -10.51
C THR A 620 -23.52 8.34 -9.48
N LEU A 621 -22.22 8.14 -9.63
CA LEU A 621 -21.43 7.18 -8.84
C LEU A 621 -21.06 7.74 -7.45
N SER A 622 -21.05 9.06 -7.25
CA SER A 622 -20.90 9.72 -5.93
C SER A 622 -22.19 9.81 -5.11
N LYS A 623 -23.23 9.02 -5.42
CA LYS A 623 -24.48 8.96 -4.66
C LYS A 623 -24.54 7.72 -3.77
N PRO A 624 -25.21 7.76 -2.60
CA PRO A 624 -25.41 6.59 -1.76
C PRO A 624 -26.10 5.45 -2.51
N VAL A 625 -25.58 4.24 -2.37
CA VAL A 625 -26.00 3.03 -3.07
C VAL A 625 -26.55 2.02 -2.09
N THR A 626 -27.59 1.26 -2.46
CA THR A 626 -28.16 0.19 -1.63
C THR A 626 -28.27 -1.09 -2.43
N PHE A 627 -27.83 -2.21 -1.85
CA PHE A 627 -27.86 -3.54 -2.45
C PHE A 627 -28.05 -4.62 -1.37
N ASP A 628 -28.50 -5.81 -1.76
CA ASP A 628 -28.69 -6.95 -0.85
C ASP A 628 -27.42 -7.79 -0.72
N LEU A 629 -26.91 -7.94 0.50
CA LEU A 629 -25.75 -8.77 0.82
C LEU A 629 -26.01 -10.27 0.57
N GLN A 630 -27.25 -10.74 0.76
CA GLN A 630 -27.59 -12.15 0.54
C GLN A 630 -27.48 -12.54 -0.94
N SER A 631 -27.80 -11.63 -1.85
CA SER A 631 -27.66 -11.84 -3.30
C SER A 631 -26.20 -11.98 -3.75
N LEU A 632 -25.23 -11.39 -3.03
CA LEU A 632 -23.80 -11.64 -3.27
C LEU A 632 -23.40 -13.06 -2.87
N PHE A 633 -23.77 -13.46 -1.65
CA PHE A 633 -23.18 -14.62 -0.98
C PHE A 633 -24.07 -15.87 -0.95
N LYS A 634 -25.12 -15.88 -1.76
CA LYS A 634 -26.00 -17.04 -2.01
C LYS A 634 -25.26 -18.30 -2.43
N SER A 635 -24.09 -18.16 -3.07
CA SER A 635 -23.20 -19.25 -3.46
C SER A 635 -22.50 -19.94 -2.29
N ILE A 636 -22.31 -19.25 -1.15
CA ILE A 636 -21.69 -19.81 0.08
C ILE A 636 -22.69 -20.06 1.21
N GLY A 637 -23.92 -19.56 1.12
CA GLY A 637 -25.03 -20.00 1.98
C GLY A 637 -26.12 -18.97 2.23
N ILE A 638 -26.88 -19.19 3.31
CA ILE A 638 -27.88 -18.25 3.83
C ILE A 638 -27.27 -17.46 5.00
N ILE A 639 -27.27 -16.14 4.88
CA ILE A 639 -26.89 -15.20 5.93
C ILE A 639 -27.96 -15.28 7.02
N SER A 640 -27.57 -15.77 8.19
CA SER A 640 -28.51 -16.12 9.29
C SER A 640 -28.20 -15.40 10.61
N ASN A 641 -27.05 -14.74 10.70
CA ASN A 641 -26.69 -13.84 11.79
C ASN A 641 -25.67 -12.83 11.25
N THR A 642 -25.88 -11.54 11.52
CA THR A 642 -25.01 -10.44 11.07
C THR A 642 -24.96 -9.36 12.14
N ALA A 643 -23.74 -8.99 12.52
CA ALA A 643 -23.43 -7.76 13.25
C ALA A 643 -22.51 -6.91 12.36
N GLU A 644 -22.68 -5.59 12.37
CA GLU A 644 -21.70 -4.69 11.74
C GLU A 644 -20.55 -4.44 12.73
N LEU A 645 -19.30 -4.57 12.29
CA LEU A 645 -18.11 -4.33 13.12
C LEU A 645 -17.37 -3.04 12.73
N THR A 646 -16.47 -2.62 13.61
CA THR A 646 -15.34 -1.72 13.29
C THR A 646 -14.53 -2.26 12.10
N LEU A 647 -13.79 -1.36 11.43
CA LEU A 647 -13.07 -1.69 10.19
C LEU A 647 -12.06 -2.86 10.34
N SER A 648 -11.39 -2.96 11.49
CA SER A 648 -10.45 -4.04 11.84
C SER A 648 -11.13 -5.30 12.41
N ALA A 649 -12.46 -5.42 12.30
CA ALA A 649 -13.24 -6.61 12.67
C ALA A 649 -13.10 -7.08 14.14
N ASN A 650 -12.84 -6.14 15.07
CA ASN A 650 -12.49 -6.45 16.46
C ASN A 650 -13.50 -5.96 17.52
N LEU A 651 -14.51 -5.15 17.16
CA LEU A 651 -15.57 -4.67 18.05
C LEU A 651 -16.88 -4.47 17.27
N PRO A 652 -18.07 -4.78 17.83
CA PRO A 652 -19.34 -4.40 17.22
C PRO A 652 -19.47 -2.88 17.08
N LEU A 653 -19.98 -2.41 15.95
CA LEU A 653 -20.11 -0.98 15.66
C LEU A 653 -21.13 -0.28 16.57
N THR A 654 -22.08 -1.03 17.12
CA THR A 654 -23.01 -0.60 18.18
C THR A 654 -22.31 -0.21 19.48
N ASP A 655 -21.19 -0.85 19.76
CA ASP A 655 -20.49 -0.80 21.05
C ASP A 655 -19.33 0.21 20.99
N MET A 656 -19.03 0.73 19.80
CA MET A 656 -17.99 1.72 19.56
C MET A 656 -18.34 3.08 20.19
N GLN A 657 -17.72 3.36 21.34
CA GLN A 657 -17.67 4.68 21.94
C GLN A 657 -16.30 5.30 21.66
N ARG A 658 -16.26 6.61 21.36
CA ARG A 658 -15.04 7.38 21.12
C ARG A 658 -15.04 8.65 21.97
N LEU A 659 -13.85 9.11 22.38
CA LEU A 659 -13.67 10.38 23.10
C LEU A 659 -14.17 11.57 22.28
N ASN A 660 -14.78 12.54 22.95
CA ASN A 660 -15.40 13.71 22.33
C ASN A 660 -14.52 14.95 22.53
N TRP A 661 -14.26 15.69 21.46
CA TRP A 661 -13.33 16.81 21.42
C TRP A 661 -14.01 18.06 20.90
N ILE A 662 -13.68 19.21 21.48
CA ILE A 662 -14.14 20.53 21.02
C ILE A 662 -13.03 21.16 20.18
N THR A 663 -13.32 21.54 18.95
CA THR A 663 -12.36 22.30 18.12
C THR A 663 -12.43 23.80 18.43
N ALA A 664 -11.37 24.55 18.11
CA ALA A 664 -11.24 25.99 18.38
C ALA A 664 -12.33 26.87 17.73
N ASN A 665 -13.06 26.35 16.75
CA ASN A 665 -14.25 26.98 16.15
C ASN A 665 -15.59 26.46 16.75
N GLY A 666 -15.56 25.87 17.94
CA GLY A 666 -16.74 25.44 18.70
C GLY A 666 -17.44 24.17 18.21
N GLN A 667 -16.81 23.36 17.34
CA GLN A 667 -17.44 22.15 16.82
C GLN A 667 -17.08 20.93 17.68
N LEU A 668 -18.10 20.20 18.15
CA LEU A 668 -17.93 18.95 18.88
C LEU A 668 -17.73 17.78 17.90
N SER A 669 -16.71 16.94 18.13
CA SER A 669 -16.39 15.77 17.29
C SER A 669 -17.39 14.61 17.41
N GLN A 670 -18.44 14.73 18.24
CA GLN A 670 -19.39 13.66 18.53
C GLN A 670 -20.07 13.13 17.26
N MET A 671 -19.86 11.83 16.99
CA MET A 671 -20.59 11.08 15.97
C MET A 671 -22.09 11.06 16.28
N LYS A 672 -22.93 11.08 15.24
CA LYS A 672 -24.37 10.82 15.37
C LYS A 672 -24.58 9.33 15.58
N THR A 673 -25.11 8.93 16.74
CA THR A 673 -25.34 7.52 17.09
C THR A 673 -26.25 6.85 16.04
N ARG A 674 -25.74 5.81 15.38
CA ARG A 674 -26.49 5.05 14.38
C ARG A 674 -27.50 4.15 15.10
N LYS A 675 -28.76 4.60 15.20
CA LYS A 675 -29.84 3.76 15.75
C LYS A 675 -29.98 2.50 14.89
N GLU A 676 -30.06 1.34 15.53
CA GLU A 676 -30.27 0.08 14.83
C GLU A 676 -31.56 0.10 14.00
N LYS A 677 -31.46 -0.43 12.78
CA LYS A 677 -32.47 -1.38 12.29
C LYS A 677 -31.95 -2.77 12.62
N SER A 678 -32.84 -3.69 13.01
CA SER A 678 -32.48 -5.09 13.23
C SER A 678 -31.83 -5.69 11.98
N LEU A 679 -30.64 -6.28 12.13
CA LEU A 679 -29.85 -6.86 11.03
C LEU A 679 -30.38 -8.22 10.51
N THR A 680 -31.69 -8.48 10.67
CA THR A 680 -32.42 -9.45 9.84
C THR A 680 -32.60 -8.97 8.39
N ASP A 681 -32.37 -7.69 8.13
CA ASP A 681 -32.37 -7.08 6.80
C ASP A 681 -30.95 -7.10 6.22
N THR A 682 -30.75 -7.84 5.11
CA THR A 682 -29.46 -7.92 4.40
C THR A 682 -29.26 -6.78 3.39
N ASN A 683 -30.20 -5.83 3.27
CA ASN A 683 -30.02 -4.63 2.45
C ASN A 683 -29.04 -3.65 3.09
N ILE A 684 -27.90 -3.43 2.43
CA ILE A 684 -26.82 -2.56 2.86
C ILE A 684 -26.83 -1.29 2.02
N THR A 685 -27.08 -0.14 2.67
CA THR A 685 -26.70 1.16 2.13
C THR A 685 -25.23 1.47 2.42
N LEU A 686 -24.51 1.97 1.43
CA LEU A 686 -23.19 2.61 1.54
C LEU A 686 -23.28 4.07 1.09
N ASN A 687 -22.70 4.98 1.86
CA ASN A 687 -22.46 6.36 1.44
C ASN A 687 -21.07 6.49 0.80
N PRO A 688 -20.78 7.54 0.02
CA PRO A 688 -19.43 7.83 -0.49
C PRO A 688 -18.32 7.72 0.55
N MET A 689 -17.18 7.15 0.13
CA MET A 689 -16.05 6.71 0.97
C MET A 689 -16.35 5.68 2.08
N GLN A 690 -17.59 5.21 2.29
CA GLN A 690 -17.89 4.33 3.41
C GLN A 690 -17.48 2.86 3.14
N ILE A 691 -16.69 2.28 4.05
CA ILE A 691 -16.50 0.82 4.19
C ILE A 691 -17.45 0.31 5.29
N ARG A 692 -18.02 -0.90 5.12
CA ARG A 692 -18.77 -1.62 6.17
C ARG A 692 -18.25 -3.07 6.29
N THR A 693 -18.14 -3.58 7.51
CA THR A 693 -17.48 -4.86 7.86
C THR A 693 -18.45 -5.80 8.59
N PHE A 694 -18.48 -7.08 8.19
CA PHE A 694 -19.40 -8.10 8.73
C PHE A 694 -18.64 -9.43 8.99
N PRO A 695 -18.84 -10.11 10.14
CA PRO A 695 -17.90 -11.15 10.61
C PRO A 695 -18.49 -12.57 10.76
N ARG A 696 -17.59 -13.55 10.93
CA ARG A 696 -17.40 -14.36 12.16
C ARG A 696 -16.03 -15.07 12.15
N ASN A 697 -15.44 -15.37 13.32
CA ASN A 697 -14.01 -15.65 13.61
C ASN A 697 -13.51 -17.08 13.17
N TYR A 698 -12.21 -17.46 13.08
CA TYR A 698 -11.13 -17.44 14.12
C TYR A 698 -9.67 -17.78 13.61
N ILE A 699 -8.59 -17.45 14.38
CA ILE A 699 -7.15 -17.96 14.45
C ILE A 699 -5.98 -17.54 13.45
N GLN A 700 -4.77 -17.19 13.98
CA GLN A 700 -3.34 -17.34 13.45
C GLN A 700 -2.44 -16.10 13.03
N HIS A 701 -1.06 -16.00 13.09
CA HIS A 701 0.10 -16.53 13.93
C HIS A 701 1.63 -16.15 13.49
N ALA A 702 2.34 -15.00 13.78
CA ALA A 702 3.85 -14.79 13.56
C ALA A 702 4.59 -13.55 14.22
N GLY A 703 5.81 -13.61 14.87
CA GLY A 703 6.48 -12.51 15.70
C GLY A 703 7.98 -12.52 16.21
N VAL A 704 8.33 -12.07 17.45
CA VAL A 704 9.70 -11.76 18.05
C VAL A 704 9.79 -11.91 19.60
N GLN A 705 10.97 -12.21 20.21
CA GLN A 705 11.09 -12.70 21.63
C GLN A 705 11.66 -11.79 22.76
N TYR A 706 12.96 -11.45 22.81
CA TYR A 706 13.67 -11.20 24.09
C TYR A 706 13.18 -10.02 24.97
N ILE A 707 12.69 -8.94 24.37
CA ILE A 707 12.18 -7.76 25.10
C ILE A 707 10.97 -8.15 25.96
N LEU A 708 10.13 -9.07 25.49
CA LEU A 708 8.93 -9.50 26.21
C LEU A 708 9.28 -10.38 27.43
N ASP A 709 10.33 -11.19 27.36
CA ASP A 709 10.77 -12.00 28.50
C ASP A 709 11.18 -11.12 29.70
N SER A 710 11.99 -10.07 29.47
CA SER A 710 12.46 -9.19 30.55
C SER A 710 11.38 -8.20 31.03
N VAL A 711 10.53 -7.68 30.12
CA VAL A 711 9.39 -6.84 30.50
C VAL A 711 8.38 -7.60 31.36
N ILE A 712 8.01 -8.84 31.01
CA ILE A 712 7.03 -9.62 31.77
C ILE A 712 7.55 -9.99 33.15
N LEU A 713 8.84 -10.27 33.31
CA LEU A 713 9.48 -10.41 34.62
C LEU A 713 9.46 -9.09 35.41
N ALA A 714 9.85 -7.97 34.79
CA ALA A 714 9.89 -6.68 35.47
C ALA A 714 8.49 -6.16 35.87
N LEU A 715 7.43 -6.50 35.12
CA LEU A 715 6.05 -6.25 35.56
C LEU A 715 5.68 -7.13 36.77
N ASP A 716 6.06 -8.42 36.80
CA ASP A 716 5.75 -9.32 37.92
C ASP A 716 6.29 -8.82 39.27
N GLU A 717 7.42 -8.12 39.26
CA GLU A 717 8.09 -7.57 40.46
C GLU A 717 7.36 -6.38 41.12
N ASN A 718 6.63 -5.53 40.36
CA ASN A 718 6.10 -4.26 40.87
C ASN A 718 4.74 -3.89 40.22
N PRO A 719 3.64 -3.78 41.00
CA PRO A 719 2.30 -3.49 40.48
C PRO A 719 2.16 -2.13 39.80
N ASP A 720 2.97 -1.14 40.15
CA ASP A 720 2.86 0.22 39.60
C ASP A 720 3.49 0.35 38.21
N ARG A 721 4.41 -0.54 37.83
CA ARG A 721 5.06 -0.54 36.51
C ARG A 721 4.02 -0.81 35.41
N ARG A 722 4.16 -0.08 34.30
CA ARG A 722 3.36 -0.27 33.07
C ARG A 722 4.25 -0.27 31.84
N PHE A 723 3.81 -0.97 30.80
CA PHE A 723 4.50 -1.08 29.52
C PHE A 723 3.50 -1.04 28.34
N ILE A 724 4.00 -0.69 27.16
CA ILE A 724 3.21 -0.60 25.92
C ILE A 724 3.86 -1.45 24.82
N TYR A 725 3.04 -2.12 24.01
CA TYR A 725 3.54 -2.94 22.90
C TYR A 725 2.78 -2.66 21.60
N VAL A 726 3.51 -2.55 20.49
CA VAL A 726 2.98 -2.00 19.23
C VAL A 726 2.66 -3.06 18.19
N GLU A 727 3.67 -3.84 17.79
CA GLU A 727 3.61 -4.66 16.57
C GLU A 727 3.13 -6.07 16.87
N ILE A 728 1.88 -6.35 16.51
CA ILE A 728 1.19 -7.57 16.94
C ILE A 728 1.67 -8.82 16.20
N GLY A 729 2.30 -8.62 15.04
CA GLY A 729 3.22 -9.58 14.49
C GLY A 729 4.27 -9.90 15.55
N PHE A 730 5.20 -8.99 15.83
CA PHE A 730 6.27 -9.22 16.84
C PHE A 730 5.81 -9.72 18.22
N PHE A 731 4.61 -9.43 18.71
CA PHE A 731 4.13 -10.08 19.94
C PHE A 731 3.99 -11.62 19.83
N TRP A 732 3.71 -12.14 18.64
CA TRP A 732 3.23 -13.51 18.46
C TRP A 732 4.28 -14.64 18.59
N ARG A 733 5.48 -14.60 17.96
CA ARG A 733 6.40 -15.78 18.01
C ARG A 733 6.79 -16.03 19.46
N TRP A 734 6.96 -14.98 20.25
CA TRP A 734 7.06 -15.07 21.70
C TRP A 734 5.84 -15.75 22.32
N TRP A 735 4.62 -15.20 22.15
CA TRP A 735 3.40 -15.76 22.72
C TRP A 735 3.21 -17.26 22.45
N ASN A 736 3.52 -17.70 21.23
CA ASN A 736 3.38 -19.11 20.86
C ASN A 736 4.56 -20.01 21.28
N GLN A 737 5.71 -19.44 21.63
CA GLN A 737 6.81 -20.14 22.33
C GLN A 737 6.55 -20.26 23.85
N GLN A 738 5.74 -19.38 24.44
CA GLN A 738 5.54 -19.34 25.89
C GLN A 738 4.78 -20.54 26.48
N THR A 739 5.07 -20.83 27.75
CA THR A 739 4.27 -21.73 28.59
C THR A 739 2.97 -21.07 29.02
N ASP A 740 1.93 -21.86 29.30
CA ASP A 740 0.62 -21.31 29.68
C ASP A 740 0.67 -20.50 30.98
N ALA A 741 1.57 -20.82 31.92
CA ALA A 741 1.80 -20.02 33.12
C ALA A 741 2.30 -18.59 32.84
N ILE A 742 3.13 -18.41 31.79
CA ILE A 742 3.53 -17.07 31.32
C ILE A 742 2.36 -16.39 30.60
N ARG A 743 1.63 -17.12 29.73
CA ARG A 743 0.44 -16.60 29.03
C ARG A 743 -0.62 -16.06 30.00
N ASP A 744 -0.84 -16.74 31.12
CA ASP A 744 -1.80 -16.31 32.14
C ASP A 744 -1.34 -15.06 32.91
N LYS A 745 -0.03 -14.91 33.20
CA LYS A 745 0.52 -13.65 33.73
C LYS A 745 0.32 -12.48 32.77
N VAL A 746 0.55 -12.67 31.47
CA VAL A 746 0.28 -11.63 30.46
C VAL A 746 -1.20 -11.27 30.44
N ARG A 747 -2.10 -12.26 30.41
CA ARG A 747 -3.56 -12.03 30.46
C ARG A 747 -3.94 -11.21 31.70
N GLN A 748 -3.35 -11.52 32.85
CA GLN A 748 -3.49 -10.71 34.06
C GLN A 748 -3.00 -9.26 33.84
N PHE A 749 -1.78 -9.06 33.36
CA PHE A 749 -1.22 -7.70 33.17
C PHE A 749 -2.00 -6.87 32.12
N VAL A 750 -2.57 -7.50 31.10
CA VAL A 750 -3.46 -6.84 30.12
C VAL A 750 -4.80 -6.47 30.76
N ASN A 751 -5.39 -7.36 31.56
CA ASN A 751 -6.61 -7.06 32.33
C ASN A 751 -6.40 -5.98 33.41
N GLU A 752 -5.19 -5.87 33.97
CA GLU A 752 -4.78 -4.81 34.92
C GLU A 752 -4.40 -3.48 34.22
N GLY A 753 -4.39 -3.46 32.87
CA GLY A 753 -3.95 -2.30 32.06
C GLY A 753 -2.47 -1.96 32.25
N ARG A 754 -1.65 -2.93 32.70
CA ARG A 754 -0.22 -2.79 32.97
C ARG A 754 0.64 -3.20 31.79
N LEU A 755 0.11 -4.05 30.91
CA LEU A 755 0.58 -4.18 29.52
C LEU A 755 -0.56 -3.70 28.59
N GLU A 756 -0.33 -2.63 27.83
CA GLU A 756 -1.31 -2.11 26.88
C GLU A 756 -0.83 -2.32 25.42
N PHE A 757 -1.69 -2.90 24.60
CA PHE A 757 -1.47 -2.99 23.15
C PHE A 757 -1.90 -1.69 22.47
N ILE A 758 -1.01 -1.08 21.70
CA ILE A 758 -1.24 0.18 20.98
C ILE A 758 -0.96 0.00 19.48
N SER A 759 -1.58 0.81 18.63
CA SER A 759 -1.62 0.67 17.16
C SER A 759 -2.29 -0.62 16.65
N GLY A 760 -1.92 -1.81 17.13
CA GLY A 760 -2.64 -3.06 16.84
C GLY A 760 -2.40 -3.70 15.46
N GLY A 761 -1.60 -3.05 14.61
CA GLY A 761 -1.15 -3.61 13.34
C GLY A 761 -0.26 -4.84 13.54
N TRP A 762 -0.20 -5.71 12.54
CA TRP A 762 0.84 -6.73 12.42
C TRP A 762 2.25 -6.10 12.50
N CYS A 763 2.41 -4.96 11.84
CA CYS A 763 3.56 -4.06 11.95
C CYS A 763 3.11 -2.60 12.06
N MET A 764 4.05 -1.71 12.38
CA MET A 764 3.91 -0.26 12.21
C MET A 764 4.10 0.06 10.72
N ASN A 765 3.00 0.18 9.99
CA ASN A 765 3.03 0.28 8.53
C ASN A 765 3.51 1.66 8.04
N ASP A 766 4.20 1.67 6.88
CA ASP A 766 4.44 2.90 6.11
C ASP A 766 3.09 3.58 5.81
N GLU A 767 3.10 4.90 5.67
CA GLU A 767 1.93 5.72 5.33
C GLU A 767 2.03 6.30 3.90
N ALA A 768 3.20 6.26 3.25
CA ALA A 768 3.36 6.76 1.89
C ALA A 768 3.19 5.68 0.81
N SER A 769 3.74 4.48 1.02
CA SER A 769 3.83 3.41 -0.01
C SER A 769 2.81 2.28 0.16
N THR A 770 1.99 2.31 1.21
CA THR A 770 0.97 1.29 1.49
C THR A 770 -0.36 1.60 0.80
N HIS A 771 -1.07 0.55 0.36
CA HIS A 771 -2.43 0.67 -0.16
C HIS A 771 -3.46 0.41 0.95
N TYR A 772 -4.57 1.15 0.97
CA TYR A 772 -5.57 1.10 2.05
C TYR A 772 -6.05 -0.32 2.37
N ASN A 773 -6.20 -1.20 1.37
CA ASN A 773 -6.57 -2.59 1.59
C ASN A 773 -5.52 -3.37 2.39
N SER A 774 -4.23 -3.24 2.02
CA SER A 774 -3.13 -3.88 2.77
C SER A 774 -3.04 -3.35 4.22
N ILE A 775 -3.30 -2.05 4.45
CA ILE A 775 -3.38 -1.46 5.81
C ILE A 775 -4.53 -2.10 6.60
N ILE A 776 -5.73 -2.17 6.00
CA ILE A 776 -6.91 -2.74 6.68
C ILE A 776 -6.68 -4.20 7.03
N ASP A 777 -6.14 -5.01 6.11
CA ASP A 777 -5.87 -6.42 6.35
C ASP A 777 -4.80 -6.64 7.42
N GLN A 778 -3.70 -5.88 7.42
CA GLN A 778 -2.62 -6.05 8.40
C GLN A 778 -3.06 -5.63 9.82
N HIS A 779 -3.90 -4.59 9.94
CA HIS A 779 -4.58 -4.24 11.20
C HIS A 779 -5.65 -5.25 11.62
N SER A 780 -6.31 -5.92 10.67
CA SER A 780 -7.29 -6.97 10.98
C SER A 780 -6.62 -8.21 11.56
N LEU A 781 -5.50 -8.62 10.98
CA LEU A 781 -4.73 -9.80 11.39
C LEU A 781 -4.21 -9.64 12.82
N GLY A 782 -3.68 -8.46 13.17
CA GLY A 782 -3.27 -8.13 14.53
C GLY A 782 -4.45 -8.02 15.50
N ALA A 783 -5.50 -7.28 15.13
CA ALA A 783 -6.66 -7.07 15.99
C ALA A 783 -7.49 -8.35 16.26
N GLU A 784 -7.54 -9.28 15.30
CA GLU A 784 -8.10 -10.62 15.50
C GLU A 784 -7.28 -11.42 16.52
N PHE A 785 -5.96 -11.48 16.38
CA PHE A 785 -5.11 -12.16 17.37
C PHE A 785 -5.29 -11.59 18.78
N LEU A 786 -5.31 -10.25 18.95
CA LEU A 786 -5.48 -9.61 20.25
C LEU A 786 -6.82 -9.98 20.90
N ARG A 787 -7.91 -9.84 20.14
CA ARG A 787 -9.27 -10.23 20.55
C ARG A 787 -9.32 -11.70 20.95
N ASP A 788 -8.67 -12.57 20.18
CA ASP A 788 -8.72 -14.02 20.38
C ASP A 788 -7.90 -14.50 21.60
N GLN A 789 -6.88 -13.75 22.05
CA GLN A 789 -6.07 -14.12 23.22
C GLN A 789 -6.40 -13.35 24.51
N PHE A 790 -6.90 -12.12 24.39
CA PHE A 790 -7.07 -11.15 25.49
C PHE A 790 -8.46 -10.50 25.58
N GLY A 791 -9.38 -10.81 24.66
CA GLY A 791 -10.74 -10.28 24.67
C GLY A 791 -10.79 -8.75 24.55
N GLU A 792 -11.73 -8.12 25.28
CA GLU A 792 -11.93 -6.66 25.25
C GLU A 792 -10.72 -5.87 25.76
N CYS A 793 -10.05 -6.36 26.81
CA CYS A 793 -8.86 -5.72 27.39
C CYS A 793 -7.68 -5.67 26.41
N GLY A 794 -7.64 -6.58 25.44
CA GLY A 794 -6.66 -6.57 24.35
C GLY A 794 -6.91 -5.52 23.27
N ARG A 795 -8.05 -4.81 23.26
CA ARG A 795 -8.40 -3.84 22.19
C ARG A 795 -7.51 -2.59 22.27
N PRO A 796 -6.72 -2.28 21.22
CA PRO A 796 -6.00 -1.02 21.12
C PRO A 796 -6.96 0.17 20.99
N LYS A 797 -6.65 1.27 21.66
CA LYS A 797 -7.43 2.52 21.64
C LYS A 797 -6.66 3.70 21.03
N ILE A 798 -5.33 3.62 21.00
CA ILE A 798 -4.44 4.69 20.53
C ILE A 798 -3.59 4.20 19.36
N GLY A 799 -3.61 4.96 18.26
CA GLY A 799 -2.73 4.76 17.12
C GLY A 799 -1.33 5.24 17.45
N TRP A 800 -0.31 4.48 17.07
CA TRP A 800 1.08 4.78 17.39
C TRP A 800 1.91 4.59 16.12
N GLN A 801 2.16 5.71 15.43
CA GLN A 801 2.89 5.78 14.16
C GLN A 801 4.12 6.66 14.38
N ILE A 802 5.00 6.25 15.29
CA ILE A 802 6.14 7.07 15.71
C ILE A 802 7.31 7.06 14.72
N ASP A 803 7.39 6.04 13.87
CA ASP A 803 8.51 5.76 12.96
C ASP A 803 8.22 5.94 11.43
N PRO A 804 6.98 5.98 10.90
CA PRO A 804 6.77 6.33 9.50
C PRO A 804 7.31 7.72 9.14
N PHE A 805 7.76 7.89 7.90
CA PHE A 805 8.49 9.09 7.46
C PHE A 805 7.54 10.16 6.89
N GLY A 806 6.60 10.61 7.74
CA GLY A 806 5.46 11.45 7.38
C GLY A 806 4.14 10.68 7.43
N HIS A 807 3.02 11.42 7.56
CA HIS A 807 1.73 10.84 7.96
C HIS A 807 0.59 11.19 7.00
N SER A 808 -0.13 10.16 6.58
CA SER A 808 -1.23 10.21 5.61
C SER A 808 -2.54 10.62 6.27
N ARG A 809 -3.31 11.46 5.56
CA ARG A 809 -4.70 11.75 5.95
C ARG A 809 -5.57 10.49 5.96
N GLU A 810 -5.35 9.56 5.02
CA GLU A 810 -6.14 8.32 4.96
C GLU A 810 -5.81 7.38 6.13
N GLN A 811 -4.56 7.30 6.60
CA GLN A 811 -4.22 6.48 7.78
C GLN A 811 -4.99 6.94 9.03
N ALA A 812 -5.07 8.25 9.28
CA ALA A 812 -5.87 8.80 10.38
C ALA A 812 -7.39 8.53 10.19
N SER A 813 -7.88 8.57 8.94
CA SER A 813 -9.26 8.20 8.59
C SER A 813 -9.55 6.72 8.87
N LEU A 814 -8.63 5.83 8.51
CA LEU A 814 -8.70 4.38 8.75
C LEU A 814 -8.72 4.07 10.25
N LEU A 815 -7.82 4.67 11.03
CA LEU A 815 -7.78 4.50 12.49
C LEU A 815 -9.08 4.99 13.15
N ALA A 816 -9.63 6.13 12.72
CA ALA A 816 -10.93 6.60 13.20
C ALA A 816 -12.07 5.60 12.89
N GLN A 817 -12.07 4.95 11.72
CA GLN A 817 -13.02 3.90 11.31
C GLN A 817 -12.78 2.53 12.00
N MET A 818 -11.57 2.26 12.46
CA MET A 818 -11.24 1.12 13.35
C MET A 818 -11.67 1.39 14.81
N GLY A 819 -12.08 2.63 15.13
CA GLY A 819 -12.59 3.05 16.43
C GLY A 819 -11.51 3.44 17.43
N PHE A 820 -10.42 4.07 16.97
CA PHE A 820 -9.38 4.63 17.82
C PHE A 820 -9.78 6.02 18.36
N ASP A 821 -9.34 6.34 19.57
CA ASP A 821 -9.63 7.62 20.23
C ASP A 821 -8.66 8.74 19.81
N GLY A 822 -7.41 8.39 19.55
CA GLY A 822 -6.38 9.31 19.07
C GLY A 822 -5.20 8.61 18.41
N LEU A 823 -4.28 9.41 17.86
CA LEU A 823 -3.05 9.02 17.18
C LEU A 823 -1.88 9.85 17.72
N PHE A 824 -0.72 9.23 17.90
CA PHE A 824 0.53 9.95 18.17
C PHE A 824 1.62 9.53 17.19
N PHE A 825 2.45 10.49 16.80
CA PHE A 825 3.56 10.28 15.89
C PHE A 825 4.76 11.18 16.22
N GLY A 826 5.96 10.78 15.77
CA GLY A 826 7.22 11.44 16.10
C GLY A 826 7.79 12.38 15.04
N ARG A 827 7.31 12.31 13.79
CA ARG A 827 7.95 12.97 12.64
C ARG A 827 6.99 13.94 11.93
N ALA A 828 7.40 15.20 11.82
CA ALA A 828 6.72 16.26 11.07
C ALA A 828 7.77 17.12 10.36
N ASP A 829 7.38 17.82 9.30
CA ASP A 829 8.26 18.78 8.61
C ASP A 829 8.88 19.77 9.61
N TYR A 830 10.18 20.05 9.49
CA TYR A 830 10.94 20.85 10.46
C TYR A 830 10.35 22.26 10.69
N ASP A 831 9.70 22.86 9.68
CA ASP A 831 9.13 24.20 9.73
C ASP A 831 7.67 24.19 10.25
N ASP A 832 6.90 23.14 9.93
CA ASP A 832 5.61 22.86 10.62
C ASP A 832 5.86 22.58 12.11
N TYR A 833 6.83 21.73 12.44
CA TYR A 833 7.23 21.41 13.81
C TYR A 833 7.68 22.65 14.59
N THR A 834 8.54 23.49 13.99
CA THR A 834 8.97 24.77 14.58
C THR A 834 7.78 25.72 14.76
N THR A 835 6.86 25.77 13.79
CA THR A 835 5.63 26.57 13.87
C THR A 835 4.69 26.06 14.98
N ARG A 836 4.51 24.75 15.13
CA ARG A 836 3.69 24.13 16.18
C ARG A 836 4.25 24.36 17.56
N ASN A 837 5.55 24.20 17.74
CA ASN A 837 6.25 24.50 19.00
C ASN A 837 6.03 25.96 19.40
N ARG A 838 6.30 26.90 18.48
CA ARG A 838 6.11 28.35 18.70
C ARG A 838 4.66 28.74 18.98
N THR A 839 3.68 27.98 18.51
CA THR A 839 2.24 28.28 18.64
C THR A 839 1.48 27.43 19.66
N LYS A 840 2.14 26.44 20.29
CA LYS A 840 1.52 25.43 21.17
C LYS A 840 0.41 24.63 20.47
N THR A 841 0.70 24.13 19.27
CA THR A 841 -0.24 23.38 18.41
C THR A 841 0.27 22.00 17.94
N MET A 842 1.07 21.36 18.80
CA MET A 842 1.40 19.92 18.64
C MET A 842 0.17 19.02 18.81
N GLU A 843 -0.83 19.47 19.57
CA GLU A 843 -2.09 18.76 19.83
C GLU A 843 -3.26 19.38 19.04
N MET A 844 -3.99 18.54 18.30
CA MET A 844 -5.02 18.96 17.37
C MET A 844 -6.11 17.90 17.18
N VAL A 845 -7.27 18.29 16.62
CA VAL A 845 -8.24 17.36 16.03
C VAL A 845 -8.00 17.31 14.52
N TRP A 846 -7.46 16.19 14.04
CA TRP A 846 -7.29 15.95 12.61
C TRP A 846 -8.62 15.52 12.00
N LYS A 847 -9.11 16.29 11.03
CA LYS A 847 -10.34 15.99 10.28
C LYS A 847 -9.95 15.18 9.05
N ALA A 848 -9.80 13.87 9.23
CA ALA A 848 -9.05 13.02 8.32
C ALA A 848 -9.79 12.60 7.03
N SER A 849 -11.01 13.11 6.79
CA SER A 849 -11.74 12.89 5.54
C SER A 849 -12.76 14.00 5.35
N ALA A 850 -12.85 14.53 4.13
CA ALA A 850 -13.91 15.46 3.73
C ALA A 850 -15.26 14.76 3.52
N ASN A 851 -15.23 13.45 3.24
CA ASN A 851 -16.37 12.64 2.85
C ASN A 851 -17.13 12.05 4.05
N LEU A 852 -16.42 11.71 5.13
CA LEU A 852 -16.97 10.96 6.27
C LEU A 852 -17.46 11.85 7.45
N ASP A 853 -17.30 13.17 7.34
CA ASP A 853 -17.59 14.16 8.41
C ASP A 853 -16.95 13.72 9.75
N ARG A 854 -17.66 13.81 10.88
CA ARG A 854 -17.12 13.50 12.21
C ARG A 854 -16.65 12.07 12.41
N GLN A 855 -16.98 11.14 11.51
CA GLN A 855 -16.53 9.75 11.62
C GLN A 855 -15.01 9.64 11.46
N SER A 856 -14.39 10.54 10.68
CA SER A 856 -12.94 10.59 10.46
C SER A 856 -12.18 11.53 11.41
N TRP A 857 -12.87 12.21 12.33
CA TRP A 857 -12.19 13.14 13.24
C TRP A 857 -11.47 12.34 14.32
N LEU A 858 -10.18 12.59 14.48
CA LEU A 858 -9.29 11.89 15.40
C LEU A 858 -8.47 12.93 16.18
N PHE A 859 -8.29 12.75 17.50
CA PHE A 859 -7.31 13.55 18.21
C PHE A 859 -5.90 13.14 17.77
N THR A 860 -4.98 14.08 17.59
CA THR A 860 -3.63 13.77 17.16
C THR A 860 -2.61 14.63 17.90
N GLY A 861 -1.57 14.00 18.42
CA GLY A 861 -0.44 14.65 19.07
C GLY A 861 0.87 14.39 18.33
N VAL A 862 1.57 15.45 17.93
CA VAL A 862 2.97 15.39 17.53
C VAL A 862 3.82 15.29 18.80
N LEU A 863 4.71 14.31 18.89
CA LEU A 863 5.57 14.12 20.05
C LEU A 863 6.75 15.12 20.05
N PRO A 864 7.28 15.51 21.23
CA PRO A 864 8.16 16.68 21.38
C PRO A 864 9.65 16.37 21.20
N ASN A 865 10.00 15.09 21.06
CA ASN A 865 11.37 14.57 21.02
C ASN A 865 11.46 13.29 20.16
N GLY A 866 10.68 13.23 19.07
CA GLY A 866 10.51 12.01 18.28
C GLY A 866 9.72 10.99 19.09
N TYR A 867 10.40 9.99 19.64
CA TYR A 867 9.82 9.01 20.57
C TYR A 867 10.80 8.54 21.65
N GLY A 868 11.96 9.20 21.77
CA GLY A 868 13.01 8.85 22.73
C GLY A 868 12.63 9.14 24.19
N PRO A 869 13.50 8.81 25.17
CA PRO A 869 13.47 9.45 26.47
C PRO A 869 13.87 10.94 26.37
N PRO A 870 13.70 11.75 27.43
CA PRO A 870 14.33 13.06 27.53
C PRO A 870 15.87 12.94 27.46
N ASN A 871 16.55 13.94 26.89
CA ASN A 871 18.01 13.93 26.73
C ASN A 871 18.73 13.63 28.06
N SER A 872 19.68 12.71 28.04
CA SER A 872 20.40 12.13 29.19
C SER A 872 19.60 11.18 30.10
N PHE A 873 18.41 10.70 29.72
CA PHE A 873 17.60 9.77 30.52
C PHE A 873 17.36 8.40 29.85
N CYS A 874 18.27 7.93 28.99
CA CYS A 874 18.22 6.57 28.49
C CYS A 874 18.91 5.57 29.44
N PHE A 875 18.11 4.77 30.14
CA PHE A 875 18.59 3.79 31.12
C PHE A 875 18.74 2.34 30.60
N ASP A 876 18.67 2.15 29.28
CA ASP A 876 18.87 0.84 28.64
C ASP A 876 20.36 0.49 28.51
N TYR A 877 20.70 -0.80 28.44
CA TYR A 877 22.09 -1.27 28.34
C TYR A 877 22.83 -0.79 27.07
N ARG A 878 22.10 -0.41 26.02
CA ARG A 878 22.67 0.19 24.79
C ARG A 878 23.06 1.66 24.95
N CYS A 879 22.71 2.30 26.06
CA CYS A 879 22.91 3.73 26.30
C CYS A 879 24.06 4.02 27.26
N SER A 880 24.61 5.23 27.18
CA SER A 880 25.75 5.70 27.96
C SER A 880 25.38 6.68 29.09
N ASP A 881 24.09 6.90 29.35
CA ASP A 881 23.64 7.85 30.38
C ASP A 881 23.80 7.25 31.78
N SER A 882 24.29 8.06 32.72
CA SER A 882 24.53 7.57 34.09
C SER A 882 23.25 7.11 34.78
N PRO A 883 23.21 5.91 35.40
CA PRO A 883 22.07 5.49 36.22
C PRO A 883 21.89 6.42 37.42
N ILE A 884 20.72 6.37 38.06
CA ILE A 884 20.43 7.14 39.27
C ILE A 884 21.10 6.44 40.46
N MET A 885 22.16 7.07 40.96
CA MET A 885 22.95 6.64 42.10
C MET A 885 22.50 7.44 43.32
N ASP A 886 21.85 6.75 44.26
CA ASP A 886 21.13 7.31 45.41
C ASP A 886 21.59 6.73 46.76
N ASP A 887 22.58 5.83 46.78
CA ASP A 887 23.19 5.30 47.99
C ASP A 887 24.35 6.22 48.44
N SER A 888 24.20 6.81 49.62
CA SER A 888 25.12 7.77 50.24
C SER A 888 26.49 7.20 50.65
N HIS A 889 26.69 5.87 50.54
CA HIS A 889 27.98 5.24 50.86
C HIS A 889 28.94 5.21 49.66
N PHE A 890 28.46 5.52 48.44
CA PHE A 890 29.29 5.58 47.23
C PHE A 890 29.70 7.02 46.88
N TYR A 891 30.91 7.17 46.35
CA TYR A 891 31.44 8.46 45.89
C TYR A 891 30.69 9.04 44.67
N GLU A 892 29.99 8.19 43.92
CA GLU A 892 29.34 8.51 42.64
C GLU A 892 27.85 8.84 42.77
N ILE A 893 27.41 9.28 43.97
CA ILE A 893 26.02 9.70 44.22
C ILE A 893 25.65 10.91 43.33
N ASN A 894 24.60 10.75 42.51
CA ASN A 894 24.19 11.75 41.51
C ASN A 894 22.69 12.11 41.57
N VAL A 895 21.92 11.48 42.46
CA VAL A 895 20.45 11.54 42.48
C VAL A 895 19.87 12.96 42.47
N GLU A 896 20.41 13.91 43.24
CA GLU A 896 19.90 15.29 43.27
C GLU A 896 20.09 15.98 41.90
N GLU A 897 21.26 15.84 41.27
CA GLU A 897 21.52 16.40 39.93
C GLU A 897 20.57 15.81 38.89
N ARG A 898 20.41 14.48 38.87
CA ARG A 898 19.52 13.77 37.93
C ARG A 898 18.06 14.19 38.12
N VAL A 899 17.62 14.42 39.37
CA VAL A 899 16.28 14.90 39.70
C VAL A 899 16.05 16.34 39.22
N GLN A 900 16.99 17.25 39.48
CA GLN A 900 16.87 18.65 39.02
C GLN A 900 16.89 18.74 37.49
N ALA A 901 17.76 17.97 36.82
CA ALA A 901 17.81 17.89 35.36
C ALA A 901 16.49 17.34 34.77
N PHE A 902 15.86 16.35 35.42
CA PHE A 902 14.56 15.84 34.97
C PHE A 902 13.42 16.83 35.19
N ILE A 903 13.39 17.53 36.35
CA ILE A 903 12.44 18.61 36.61
C ILE A 903 12.59 19.72 35.57
N GLN A 904 13.82 20.06 35.16
CA GLN A 904 14.06 21.00 34.07
C GLN A 904 13.55 20.47 32.72
N ALA A 905 13.78 19.20 32.39
CA ALA A 905 13.26 18.57 31.18
C ALA A 905 11.72 18.59 31.12
N ALA A 906 11.04 18.24 32.21
CA ALA A 906 9.58 18.30 32.33
C ALA A 906 9.04 19.73 32.15
N ASN A 907 9.67 20.71 32.80
CA ASN A 907 9.31 22.13 32.65
C ASN A 907 9.62 22.70 31.25
N ASN A 908 10.51 22.07 30.47
CA ASN A 908 10.74 22.42 29.07
C ASN A 908 9.69 21.78 28.15
N GLU A 909 9.32 20.51 28.37
CA GLU A 909 8.28 19.85 27.57
C GLU A 909 6.91 20.52 27.73
N VAL A 910 6.55 20.94 28.96
CA VAL A 910 5.35 21.74 29.26
C VAL A 910 5.31 23.11 28.55
N ARG A 911 6.43 23.58 27.99
CA ARG A 911 6.42 24.81 27.16
C ARG A 911 5.98 24.57 25.73
N ILE A 912 5.98 23.32 25.25
CA ILE A 912 5.64 22.95 23.86
C ILE A 912 4.11 22.79 23.67
N TYR A 913 3.37 22.47 24.73
CA TYR A 913 1.92 22.21 24.75
C TYR A 913 1.08 23.35 25.36
#